data_AF-A0A1B1M3I8-F1
#
_entry.id   AF-A0A1B1M3I8-F1
#
_cell.length_a   1.000
_cell.length_b   1.000
_cell.length_c   1.000
_cell.angle_alpha   90.00
_cell.angle_beta   90.00
_cell.angle_gamma   90.00
#
_symmetry.space_group_name_H-M   'P 1'
#
loop_
_entity.id
_entity.type
_entity.pdbx_description
1 polymer ?
#
loop_
_entity_poly.entity_id
_entity_poly.type
_entity_poly.pdbx_seq_one_letter_code
_entity_poly.pdbx_strand_id
1 'polypeptide(L)'
;MQTTPHVLSPHHIRRTLPALLTAALLACLLSLTGGSPARAAVGDGSVSDPNIAYVGRWDTGSGTAAVPGWTGAYLQTSFTGTTVKVKARDAVNLYVSIDGGPEVFHAGVRGTVNLTPRPLSSGTHTLRISYRSGDTVFQGLVLDSGARTVAPAMPSGLVEFVGDSITAGALTDRLALDSYAWKAGERLGMRHTQIARSGYCLVAQSGCTGLSGQFFRNASAGGTNWDFSRYRADAVVINLGTNDIGHGVTGAAFQSSYTRLLADVRAVYPGAHLFAVQTLKKRYVNETKAAVTARAASGDAKVHFVDTTGWLADGTDYEDGNGHPNEAGHTKFANRLAPVISARLGVTATARAAASAEAAAPGQPGDPNIKLVGRWDTQSSSTAYTPYWAGAYYRAGFTGRTVKLKQRNTIDLWARIDNGPVTFFNDVKGTVNLTPAPLAAGNHTLQVNYQVVAGSYRGDAVFQGLVLDSGATTFAPPAPTKLVEFVGDSITVGTTTSQNARTAYGWLIGERLGVEHTQIAQGGACLVAAADGCVGLEQQFGRLNPNAATPDWNFSRYRANAVVINLGTNDVGHGVSSPQFQTAYSSLLRKVRAAYPQAWIFALETFRGRYVPQTEAAVKAAVAGGDSRVSFVDTTGWLGSGDLSDSVHPNDQGHRVIADRLAPIISARI
;
A
#
# COMPACT_ATOMS: atom_id res chain seq x y z
N MET A 1 -18.18 94.05 15.23
CA MET A 1 -16.84 94.66 15.11
C MET A 1 -15.91 93.52 14.69
N GLN A 2 -15.66 93.39 13.39
CA GLN A 2 -14.51 93.99 12.68
C GLN A 2 -13.20 93.34 13.16
N THR A 3 -12.27 92.85 12.35
CA THR A 3 -12.04 92.79 10.90
C THR A 3 -10.73 92.00 10.75
N THR A 4 -10.59 91.20 9.69
CA THR A 4 -9.30 90.83 9.04
C THR A 4 -8.43 92.10 8.82
N PRO A 5 -7.07 92.07 8.67
CA PRO A 5 -6.45 91.55 7.43
C PRO A 5 -4.92 91.16 7.54
N HIS A 6 -4.42 90.26 6.70
CA HIS A 6 -3.51 90.48 5.55
C HIS A 6 -2.09 91.06 5.80
N VAL A 7 -1.10 90.35 5.20
CA VAL A 7 -0.20 90.83 4.11
C VAL A 7 1.29 91.14 4.42
N LEU A 8 2.12 90.40 3.65
CA LEU A 8 3.41 90.71 2.99
C LEU A 8 4.76 90.66 3.75
N SER A 9 5.53 89.61 3.38
CA SER A 9 6.96 89.60 2.97
C SER A 9 7.49 90.92 2.35
N PRO A 10 8.81 91.25 2.35
CA PRO A 10 9.86 90.31 1.93
C PRO A 10 11.32 90.48 2.45
N HIS A 11 12.12 89.47 2.07
CA HIS A 11 13.56 89.46 1.77
C HIS A 11 14.63 89.56 2.89
N HIS A 12 15.16 88.37 3.20
CA HIS A 12 16.56 87.96 2.98
C HIS A 12 17.69 88.79 3.61
N ILE A 13 18.41 88.18 4.56
CA ILE A 13 19.82 87.74 4.47
C ILE A 13 20.38 87.57 5.90
N ARG A 14 20.58 86.32 6.33
CA ARG A 14 21.87 85.75 6.78
C ARG A 14 21.63 84.46 7.58
N ARG A 15 22.13 83.40 6.95
CA ARG A 15 22.42 82.06 7.42
C ARG A 15 22.85 81.96 8.90
N THR A 16 22.33 80.88 9.51
CA THR A 16 22.92 79.97 10.51
C THR A 16 22.45 80.06 11.96
N LEU A 17 21.51 79.17 12.27
CA LEU A 17 21.10 78.58 13.55
C LEU A 17 20.53 77.17 13.18
N PRO A 18 20.33 76.21 14.10
CA PRO A 18 20.63 76.24 15.53
C PRO A 18 21.23 74.93 16.11
N ALA A 19 21.73 75.07 17.33
CA ALA A 19 21.74 74.00 18.32
C ALA A 19 20.31 73.49 18.59
N LEU A 20 20.00 72.29 18.10
CA LEU A 20 18.86 71.46 18.47
C LEU A 20 19.30 70.00 18.27
N LEU A 21 20.11 69.46 19.18
CA LEU A 21 20.67 68.10 18.98
C LEU A 21 20.77 67.22 20.23
N THR A 22 20.18 67.61 21.38
CA THR A 22 20.34 66.83 22.61
C THR A 22 19.05 66.47 23.35
N ALA A 23 17.88 66.81 22.82
CA ALA A 23 16.58 66.35 23.36
C ALA A 23 15.75 65.50 22.37
N ALA A 24 16.14 65.40 21.10
CA ALA A 24 15.49 64.55 20.10
C ALA A 24 16.12 63.15 19.98
N LEU A 25 17.33 62.93 20.52
CA LEU A 25 17.99 61.62 20.41
C LEU A 25 17.50 60.58 21.43
N LEU A 26 16.93 60.97 22.58
CA LEU A 26 16.45 59.99 23.58
C LEU A 26 14.99 59.55 23.36
N ALA A 27 14.19 60.30 22.58
CA ALA A 27 12.84 59.90 22.19
C ALA A 27 12.78 59.17 20.83
N CYS A 28 13.82 59.30 19.99
CA CYS A 28 13.99 58.50 18.78
C CYS A 28 14.75 57.17 18.99
N LEU A 29 15.38 56.96 20.15
CA LEU A 29 16.01 55.68 20.52
C LEU A 29 15.10 54.73 21.32
N LEU A 30 13.90 55.16 21.70
CA LEU A 30 12.87 54.34 22.37
C LEU A 30 11.63 54.05 21.49
N SER A 31 11.66 54.48 20.22
CA SER A 31 10.62 54.19 19.21
C SER A 31 11.07 53.19 18.14
N LEU A 32 12.27 52.60 18.26
CA LEU A 32 12.82 51.58 17.35
C LEU A 32 12.89 50.17 17.96
N THR A 33 12.35 49.94 19.16
CA THR A 33 12.06 48.59 19.67
C THR A 33 10.64 48.12 19.35
N GLY A 34 10.02 48.71 18.32
CA GLY A 34 9.03 47.97 17.55
C GLY A 34 9.77 46.85 16.86
N GLY A 35 9.86 45.69 17.52
CA GLY A 35 10.40 44.48 16.92
C GLY A 35 9.78 44.35 15.54
N SER A 36 10.58 44.54 14.49
CA SER A 36 10.17 44.14 13.15
C SER A 36 9.69 42.70 13.29
N PRO A 37 8.49 42.32 12.79
CA PRO A 37 8.08 40.93 12.85
C PRO A 37 9.24 40.13 12.27
N ALA A 38 9.81 39.24 13.10
CA ALA A 38 11.02 38.51 12.77
C ALA A 38 10.84 37.96 11.36
N ARG A 39 11.61 38.48 10.41
CA ARG A 39 11.45 38.13 9.01
C ARG A 39 11.81 36.66 8.92
N ALA A 40 10.82 35.82 8.59
CA ALA A 40 10.96 34.36 8.55
C ALA A 40 12.27 33.96 7.83
N ALA A 41 13.14 33.22 8.51
CA ALA A 41 14.35 32.73 7.88
C ALA A 41 13.95 31.56 6.97
N VAL A 42 14.15 31.73 5.67
CA VAL A 42 13.86 30.68 4.69
C VAL A 42 14.66 29.43 5.05
N GLY A 43 14.00 28.29 5.21
CA GLY A 43 14.70 27.04 5.51
C GLY A 43 14.73 26.63 6.99
N ASP A 44 14.24 27.45 7.91
CA ASP A 44 14.44 27.24 9.36
C ASP A 44 13.47 26.24 10.01
N GLY A 45 12.45 25.78 9.28
CA GLY A 45 11.42 24.89 9.80
C GLY A 45 10.40 25.57 10.72
N SER A 46 10.46 26.89 10.92
CA SER A 46 9.48 27.64 11.70
C SER A 46 8.08 27.58 11.06
N VAL A 47 7.04 27.91 11.82
CA VAL A 47 5.66 27.95 11.29
C VAL A 47 5.55 28.91 10.09
N SER A 48 6.33 29.99 10.09
CA SER A 48 6.39 30.99 9.02
C SER A 48 7.34 30.66 7.88
N ASP A 49 8.01 29.50 7.91
CA ASP A 49 8.95 29.08 6.89
C ASP A 49 8.25 28.93 5.52
N PRO A 50 8.62 29.72 4.49
CA PRO A 50 7.95 29.69 3.19
C PRO A 50 8.15 28.38 2.42
N ASN A 51 9.06 27.51 2.86
CA ASN A 51 9.21 26.17 2.31
C ASN A 51 8.21 25.16 2.87
N ILE A 52 7.35 25.54 3.83
CA ILE A 52 6.28 24.68 4.35
C ILE A 52 4.97 25.06 3.67
N ALA A 53 4.48 24.14 2.83
CA ALA A 53 3.21 24.28 2.15
C ALA A 53 2.08 23.74 3.04
N TYR A 54 1.17 24.61 3.49
CA TYR A 54 -0.03 24.22 4.22
C TYR A 54 -1.20 24.00 3.25
N VAL A 55 -1.81 22.81 3.29
CA VAL A 55 -2.99 22.46 2.50
C VAL A 55 -4.20 22.31 3.42
N GLY A 56 -5.30 22.96 3.03
CA GLY A 56 -6.47 23.17 3.86
C GLY A 56 -6.51 24.56 4.48
N ARG A 57 -7.46 24.77 5.40
CA ARG A 57 -7.66 26.08 6.03
C ARG A 57 -6.96 26.14 7.36
N TRP A 58 -5.80 26.78 7.36
CA TRP A 58 -4.91 26.91 8.50
C TRP A 58 -4.96 28.33 9.06
N ASP A 59 -5.13 28.45 10.37
CA ASP A 59 -4.75 29.66 11.11
C ASP A 59 -3.25 29.64 11.34
N THR A 60 -2.53 30.57 10.71
CA THR A 60 -1.08 30.77 10.83
C THR A 60 -0.75 32.16 11.38
N GLY A 61 -1.75 32.93 11.82
CA GLY A 61 -1.59 34.36 12.12
C GLY A 61 -0.64 34.66 13.27
N SER A 62 -0.41 33.70 14.17
CA SER A 62 0.51 33.86 15.30
C SER A 62 2.00 33.80 14.91
N GLY A 63 2.33 33.29 13.72
CA GLY A 63 3.70 33.03 13.27
C GLY A 63 4.48 31.95 14.05
N THR A 64 3.92 31.45 15.16
CA THR A 64 4.57 30.51 16.09
C THR A 64 3.76 29.22 16.29
N ALA A 65 2.51 29.22 15.85
CA ALA A 65 1.61 28.09 15.83
C ALA A 65 0.74 28.10 14.56
N ALA A 66 0.56 26.93 13.94
CA ALA A 66 -0.38 26.69 12.87
C ALA A 66 -1.46 25.71 13.33
N VAL A 67 -2.73 26.09 13.15
CA VAL A 67 -3.90 25.31 13.58
C VAL A 67 -4.81 25.06 12.38
N PRO A 68 -5.08 23.81 11.98
CA PRO A 68 -6.03 23.54 10.92
C PRO A 68 -7.45 23.66 11.46
N GLY A 69 -8.28 24.42 10.77
CA GLY A 69 -9.66 24.63 11.17
C GLY A 69 -10.60 23.46 10.81
N TRP A 70 -10.15 22.56 9.93
CA TRP A 70 -10.96 21.46 9.40
C TRP A 70 -10.16 20.16 9.35
N THR A 71 -10.88 19.05 9.24
CA THR A 71 -10.30 17.70 9.15
C THR A 71 -9.55 17.49 7.83
N GLY A 72 -8.55 16.60 7.84
CA GLY A 72 -7.77 16.23 6.65
C GLY A 72 -6.92 17.35 6.07
N ALA A 73 -6.67 18.39 6.86
CA ALA A 73 -5.61 19.34 6.57
C ALA A 73 -4.24 18.66 6.73
N TYR A 74 -3.28 19.11 5.94
CA TYR A 74 -1.91 18.60 6.01
C TYR A 74 -0.90 19.69 5.64
N LEU A 75 0.37 19.43 5.95
CA LEU A 75 1.48 20.23 5.47
C LEU A 75 2.47 19.35 4.70
N GLN A 76 3.18 19.96 3.76
CA GLN A 76 4.27 19.33 3.02
C GLN A 76 5.48 20.24 2.98
N THR A 77 6.66 19.63 3.03
CA THR A 77 7.93 20.28 2.77
C THR A 77 8.93 19.23 2.29
N SER A 78 10.11 19.66 1.87
CA SER A 78 11.28 18.80 1.80
C SER A 78 12.30 19.28 2.83
N PHE A 79 13.25 18.44 3.24
CA PHE A 79 14.32 18.85 4.15
C PHE A 79 15.65 18.18 3.79
N THR A 80 16.76 18.88 4.01
CA THR A 80 18.09 18.27 3.89
C THR A 80 18.50 17.62 5.21
N GLY A 81 19.44 16.68 5.18
CA GLY A 81 20.02 16.08 6.38
C GLY A 81 19.63 14.63 6.53
N THR A 82 19.58 14.16 7.78
CA THR A 82 19.30 12.75 8.11
C THR A 82 18.18 12.58 9.12
N THR A 83 17.89 13.64 9.90
CA THR A 83 16.87 13.62 10.94
C THR A 83 15.91 14.80 10.83
N VAL A 84 14.63 14.57 11.09
CA VAL A 84 13.61 15.62 11.26
C VAL A 84 12.74 15.32 12.48
N LYS A 85 12.42 16.37 13.25
CA LYS A 85 11.51 16.31 14.39
C LYS A 85 10.36 17.29 14.17
N VAL A 86 9.19 16.97 14.70
CA VAL A 86 8.04 17.88 14.74
C VAL A 86 7.87 18.46 16.14
N LYS A 87 7.50 19.74 16.21
CA LYS A 87 7.08 20.39 17.45
C LYS A 87 5.56 20.56 17.47
N ALA A 88 4.92 20.08 18.51
CA ALA A 88 3.49 20.25 18.77
C ALA A 88 3.24 20.80 20.17
N ARG A 89 2.26 21.70 20.31
CA ARG A 89 1.96 22.32 21.62
C ARG A 89 1.26 21.33 22.56
N ASP A 90 0.16 20.77 22.07
CA ASP A 90 -0.74 19.87 22.78
C ASP A 90 -0.68 18.48 22.14
N ALA A 91 -1.17 17.45 22.86
CA ALA A 91 -1.15 16.08 22.36
C ALA A 91 -2.01 15.95 21.09
N VAL A 92 -1.37 15.65 19.96
CA VAL A 92 -2.05 15.44 18.67
C VAL A 92 -1.74 14.06 18.09
N ASN A 93 -2.75 13.48 17.45
CA ASN A 93 -2.60 12.32 16.57
C ASN A 93 -2.36 12.77 15.13
N LEU A 94 -1.23 12.39 14.54
CA LEU A 94 -0.85 12.75 13.17
C LEU A 94 -0.29 11.54 12.41
N TYR A 95 -0.31 11.63 11.08
CA TYR A 95 0.35 10.70 10.18
C TYR A 95 1.52 11.39 9.49
N VAL A 96 2.61 10.65 9.30
CA VAL A 96 3.83 11.14 8.64
C VAL A 96 4.21 10.23 7.49
N SER A 97 4.43 10.81 6.32
CA SER A 97 5.04 10.15 5.17
C SER A 97 6.35 10.85 4.84
N ILE A 98 7.42 10.07 4.72
CA ILE A 98 8.76 10.52 4.32
C ILE A 98 9.13 9.83 3.01
N ASP A 99 9.66 10.58 2.05
CA ASP A 99 10.11 10.07 0.75
C ASP A 99 9.04 9.32 -0.06
N GLY A 100 7.77 9.73 0.10
CA GLY A 100 6.64 9.04 -0.51
C GLY A 100 6.38 7.64 0.07
N GLY A 101 7.03 7.29 1.18
CA GLY A 101 6.78 6.08 1.95
C GLY A 101 5.40 6.08 2.62
N PRO A 102 5.04 4.97 3.29
CA PRO A 102 3.74 4.82 3.93
C PRO A 102 3.50 5.88 5.01
N GLU A 103 2.23 6.12 5.27
CA GLU A 103 1.76 7.01 6.34
C GLU A 103 1.90 6.34 7.70
N VAL A 104 2.88 6.78 8.49
CA VAL A 104 3.17 6.26 9.82
C VAL A 104 2.36 7.04 10.86
N PHE A 105 1.61 6.32 11.70
CA PHE A 105 0.82 6.92 12.76
C PHE A 105 1.69 7.32 13.97
N HIS A 106 1.57 8.57 14.40
CA HIS A 106 2.13 9.06 15.66
C HIS A 106 1.01 9.51 16.58
N ALA A 107 0.84 8.79 17.69
CA ALA A 107 -0.19 9.08 18.68
C ALA A 107 0.30 10.08 19.73
N GLY A 108 -0.56 11.02 20.12
CA GLY A 108 -0.36 11.91 21.27
C GLY A 108 0.92 12.75 21.24
N VAL A 109 1.39 13.12 20.05
CA VAL A 109 2.59 13.94 19.82
C VAL A 109 2.47 15.24 20.60
N ARG A 110 3.42 15.49 21.50
CA ARG A 110 3.51 16.70 22.34
C ARG A 110 4.97 17.11 22.47
N GLY A 111 5.24 18.41 22.58
CA GLY A 111 6.60 18.92 22.59
C GLY A 111 7.33 18.59 21.29
N THR A 112 8.61 18.20 21.38
CA THR A 112 9.41 17.83 20.21
C THR A 112 9.51 16.31 20.08
N VAL A 113 9.02 15.76 18.98
CA VAL A 113 9.02 14.31 18.68
C VAL A 113 9.87 14.03 17.45
N ASN A 114 10.80 13.07 17.57
CA ASN A 114 11.62 12.63 16.46
C ASN A 114 10.80 11.77 15.49
N LEU A 115 10.69 12.21 14.23
CA LEU A 115 9.98 11.49 13.17
C LEU A 115 10.87 10.46 12.46
N THR A 116 12.18 10.59 12.63
CA THR A 116 13.22 9.71 12.06
C THR A 116 14.08 9.17 13.20
N PRO A 117 13.55 8.26 14.04
CA PRO A 117 14.30 7.69 15.18
C PRO A 117 15.52 6.88 14.73
N ARG A 118 15.52 6.40 13.48
CA ARG A 118 16.72 5.94 12.77
C ARG A 118 17.08 7.00 11.73
N PRO A 119 18.33 7.50 11.71
CA PRO A 119 18.76 8.47 10.71
C PRO A 119 18.57 7.95 9.28
N LEU A 120 18.11 8.82 8.40
CA LEU A 120 18.06 8.57 6.96
C LEU A 120 19.46 8.68 6.34
N SER A 121 19.61 8.23 5.10
CA SER A 121 20.80 8.54 4.31
C SER A 121 20.94 10.06 4.13
N SER A 122 22.14 10.61 4.16
CA SER A 122 22.33 12.05 3.86
C SER A 122 21.74 12.41 2.50
N GLY A 123 20.85 13.40 2.46
CA GLY A 123 20.24 13.84 1.22
C GLY A 123 19.16 14.88 1.44
N THR A 124 18.31 15.05 0.42
CA THR A 124 17.06 15.81 0.51
C THR A 124 15.90 14.83 0.53
N HIS A 125 15.05 14.96 1.54
CA HIS A 125 13.91 14.08 1.78
C HIS A 125 12.60 14.84 1.66
N THR A 126 11.53 14.18 1.21
CA THR A 126 10.19 14.77 1.25
C THR A 126 9.51 14.42 2.57
N LEU A 127 8.70 15.34 3.10
CA LEU A 127 7.95 15.18 4.33
C LEU A 127 6.51 15.64 4.12
N ARG A 128 5.56 14.79 4.49
CA ARG A 128 4.14 15.15 4.63
C ARG A 128 3.69 14.83 6.04
N ILE A 129 3.03 15.78 6.70
CA ILE A 129 2.38 15.59 7.99
C ILE A 129 0.88 15.84 7.82
N SER A 130 0.07 14.82 8.10
CA SER A 130 -1.36 14.82 7.85
C SER A 130 -2.16 14.59 9.11
N TYR A 131 -3.24 15.37 9.27
CA TYR A 131 -4.03 15.39 10.48
C TYR A 131 -5.39 14.74 10.25
N ARG A 132 -5.71 13.75 11.09
CA ARG A 132 -6.98 13.01 11.03
C ARG A 132 -8.18 13.80 11.58
N SER A 133 -7.93 14.92 12.29
CA SER A 133 -8.91 15.80 12.95
C SER A 133 -8.33 17.21 13.20
N GLY A 134 -9.20 18.19 13.50
CA GLY A 134 -8.88 19.62 13.62
C GLY A 134 -8.48 20.13 15.03
N ASP A 135 -8.01 19.25 15.91
CA ASP A 135 -7.64 19.51 17.31
C ASP A 135 -6.12 19.65 17.53
N THR A 136 -5.40 20.07 16.50
CA THR A 136 -3.93 20.05 16.45
C THR A 136 -3.29 21.43 16.42
N VAL A 137 -2.07 21.53 16.95
CA VAL A 137 -1.25 22.74 16.92
C VAL A 137 0.18 22.40 16.51
N PHE A 138 0.53 22.71 15.27
CA PHE A 138 1.90 22.61 14.75
C PHE A 138 2.72 23.83 15.15
N GLN A 139 3.94 23.63 15.67
CA GLN A 139 4.83 24.70 16.13
C GLN A 139 6.18 24.73 15.38
N GLY A 140 6.31 23.99 14.28
CA GLY A 140 7.53 23.95 13.47
C GLY A 140 8.22 22.58 13.45
N LEU A 141 9.29 22.52 12.68
CA LEU A 141 10.21 21.40 12.54
C LEU A 141 11.52 21.71 13.27
N VAL A 142 12.21 20.67 13.73
CA VAL A 142 13.59 20.75 14.20
C VAL A 142 14.45 19.88 13.29
N LEU A 143 15.47 20.48 12.70
CA LEU A 143 16.37 19.88 11.72
C LEU A 143 17.76 19.64 12.32
N ASP A 144 18.57 18.84 11.62
CA ASP A 144 19.99 18.70 11.93
C ASP A 144 20.74 20.06 11.84
N SER A 145 21.88 20.16 12.51
CA SER A 145 22.72 21.36 12.40
C SER A 145 23.16 21.57 10.95
N GLY A 146 22.88 22.76 10.39
CA GLY A 146 23.19 23.11 9.00
C GLY A 146 22.21 22.56 7.96
N ALA A 147 21.22 21.76 8.38
CA ALA A 147 20.11 21.38 7.52
C ALA A 147 19.09 22.51 7.35
N ARG A 148 18.29 22.42 6.29
CA ARG A 148 17.21 23.36 5.99
C ARG A 148 16.01 22.66 5.38
N THR A 149 14.83 23.26 5.51
CA THR A 149 13.71 22.91 4.65
C THR A 149 13.95 23.37 3.21
N VAL A 150 13.23 22.75 2.28
CA VAL A 150 13.26 23.02 0.85
C VAL A 150 11.81 22.99 0.36
N ALA A 151 11.45 23.91 -0.52
CA ALA A 151 10.10 23.98 -1.08
C ALA A 151 9.69 22.62 -1.69
N PRO A 152 8.50 22.10 -1.35
CA PRO A 152 8.03 20.82 -1.87
C PRO A 152 7.54 20.95 -3.31
N ALA A 153 7.63 19.87 -4.08
CA ALA A 153 6.93 19.75 -5.35
C ALA A 153 5.44 19.46 -5.07
N MET A 154 4.58 20.47 -5.24
CA MET A 154 3.14 20.35 -5.01
C MET A 154 2.37 20.23 -6.32
N PRO A 155 1.29 19.42 -6.36
CA PRO A 155 0.32 19.51 -7.44
C PRO A 155 -0.26 20.92 -7.56
N SER A 156 -0.43 21.40 -8.79
CA SER A 156 -0.98 22.74 -9.03
C SER A 156 -2.46 22.83 -8.65
N GLY A 157 -3.24 21.80 -8.96
CA GLY A 157 -4.68 21.80 -8.72
C GLY A 157 -5.08 21.46 -7.27
N LEU A 158 -6.27 21.93 -6.86
CA LEU A 158 -6.86 21.68 -5.54
C LEU A 158 -8.35 21.29 -5.62
N VAL A 159 -8.74 20.27 -4.84
CA VAL A 159 -10.15 19.88 -4.64
C VAL A 159 -10.58 20.10 -3.19
N GLU A 160 -11.69 20.83 -2.98
CA GLU A 160 -12.36 20.88 -1.67
C GLU A 160 -13.49 19.84 -1.63
N PHE A 161 -13.48 18.98 -0.62
CA PHE A 161 -14.59 18.08 -0.32
C PHE A 161 -15.38 18.63 0.86
N VAL A 162 -16.68 18.86 0.66
CA VAL A 162 -17.57 19.52 1.61
C VAL A 162 -18.62 18.52 2.05
N GLY A 163 -18.77 18.31 3.36
CA GLY A 163 -19.76 17.35 3.83
C GLY A 163 -19.85 17.15 5.34
N ASP A 164 -20.50 16.06 5.72
CA ASP A 164 -20.78 15.69 7.10
C ASP A 164 -19.77 14.63 7.63
N SER A 165 -20.24 13.73 8.51
CA SER A 165 -19.47 12.63 9.08
C SER A 165 -18.90 11.70 8.01
N ILE A 166 -19.60 11.48 6.90
CA ILE A 166 -19.13 10.61 5.81
C ILE A 166 -17.90 11.22 5.14
N THR A 167 -17.92 12.53 4.87
CA THR A 167 -16.77 13.22 4.27
C THR A 167 -15.61 13.35 5.25
N ALA A 168 -15.89 13.42 6.56
CA ALA A 168 -14.89 13.39 7.62
C ALA A 168 -14.28 12.00 7.88
N GLY A 169 -14.83 10.93 7.28
CA GLY A 169 -14.39 9.55 7.50
C GLY A 169 -14.78 8.98 8.86
N ALA A 170 -15.89 9.44 9.44
CA ALA A 170 -16.35 8.94 10.74
C ALA A 170 -16.50 7.41 10.73
N LEU A 171 -16.16 6.79 11.86
CA LEU A 171 -16.11 5.34 12.09
C LEU A 171 -14.98 4.57 11.40
N THR A 172 -14.18 5.22 10.55
CA THR A 172 -12.94 4.60 10.03
C THR A 172 -11.76 4.76 10.98
N ASP A 173 -10.81 3.85 10.91
CA ASP A 173 -9.64 3.81 11.78
C ASP A 173 -8.80 5.10 11.71
N ARG A 174 -8.58 5.63 10.50
CA ARG A 174 -7.75 6.83 10.25
C ARG A 174 -8.56 8.11 9.97
N LEU A 175 -9.88 8.08 10.14
CA LEU A 175 -10.80 9.21 9.91
C LEU A 175 -10.61 9.85 8.52
N ALA A 176 -10.17 11.11 8.49
CA ALA A 176 -10.04 11.89 7.27
C ALA A 176 -9.22 11.16 6.20
N LEU A 177 -8.14 10.48 6.59
CA LEU A 177 -7.24 9.79 5.66
C LEU A 177 -7.86 8.54 5.02
N ASP A 178 -8.86 7.93 5.66
CA ASP A 178 -9.59 6.80 5.09
C ASP A 178 -10.87 7.21 4.37
N SER A 179 -11.27 8.48 4.50
CA SER A 179 -12.43 9.03 3.81
C SER A 179 -12.30 8.93 2.29
N TYR A 180 -13.44 8.85 1.62
CA TYR A 180 -13.49 8.86 0.16
C TYR A 180 -12.91 10.15 -0.42
N ALA A 181 -13.00 11.26 0.35
CA ALA A 181 -12.51 12.57 -0.04
C ALA A 181 -10.99 12.57 -0.16
N TRP A 182 -10.30 12.09 0.89
CA TRP A 182 -8.85 11.94 0.87
C TRP A 182 -8.40 11.01 -0.26
N LYS A 183 -9.00 9.81 -0.33
CA LYS A 183 -8.67 8.81 -1.34
C LYS A 183 -8.91 9.31 -2.78
N ALA A 184 -9.99 10.06 -3.02
CA ALA A 184 -10.25 10.63 -4.34
C ALA A 184 -9.25 11.74 -4.68
N GLY A 185 -8.88 12.59 -3.72
CA GLY A 185 -7.85 13.62 -3.91
C GLY A 185 -6.49 13.04 -4.29
N GLU A 186 -6.04 12.00 -3.57
CA GLU A 186 -4.79 11.28 -3.87
C GLU A 186 -4.81 10.68 -5.28
N ARG A 187 -5.93 10.04 -5.69
CA ARG A 187 -6.09 9.45 -7.03
C ARG A 187 -6.05 10.47 -8.17
N LEU A 188 -6.56 11.67 -7.91
CA LEU A 188 -6.51 12.75 -8.87
C LEU A 188 -5.08 13.30 -9.03
N GLY A 189 -4.19 12.99 -8.08
CA GLY A 189 -2.85 13.60 -8.01
C GLY A 189 -2.94 15.10 -7.79
N MET A 190 -3.95 15.57 -7.05
CA MET A 190 -4.22 16.97 -6.76
C MET A 190 -4.05 17.24 -5.27
N ARG A 191 -3.81 18.50 -4.90
CA ARG A 191 -4.00 18.92 -3.51
C ARG A 191 -5.46 18.70 -3.14
N HIS A 192 -5.74 18.34 -1.91
CA HIS A 192 -7.11 18.16 -1.45
C HIS A 192 -7.27 18.53 0.01
N THR A 193 -8.49 18.86 0.40
CA THR A 193 -8.84 19.13 1.79
C THR A 193 -10.31 18.81 2.02
N GLN A 194 -10.68 18.55 3.27
CA GLN A 194 -12.07 18.39 3.66
C GLN A 194 -12.56 19.60 4.46
N ILE A 195 -13.68 20.17 4.04
CA ILE A 195 -14.48 21.13 4.81
C ILE A 195 -15.66 20.33 5.35
N ALA A 196 -15.39 19.48 6.34
CA ALA A 196 -16.35 18.51 6.83
C ALA A 196 -16.29 18.33 8.34
N ARG A 197 -17.45 18.05 8.93
CA ARG A 197 -17.59 17.71 10.36
C ARG A 197 -18.82 16.84 10.61
N SER A 198 -18.67 15.85 11.48
CA SER A 198 -19.75 14.96 11.88
C SER A 198 -20.94 15.72 12.46
N GLY A 199 -22.16 15.30 12.06
CA GLY A 199 -23.41 15.90 12.53
C GLY A 199 -23.78 17.23 11.87
N TYR A 200 -23.04 17.71 10.87
CA TYR A 200 -23.39 18.94 10.18
C TYR A 200 -24.52 18.70 9.17
N CYS A 201 -25.38 19.69 9.03
CA CYS A 201 -26.46 19.74 8.04
C CYS A 201 -26.05 20.68 6.90
N LEU A 202 -26.78 20.65 5.78
CA LEU A 202 -26.73 21.75 4.83
C LEU A 202 -27.36 23.01 5.43
N VAL A 203 -28.56 22.86 5.99
CA VAL A 203 -29.38 23.94 6.56
C VAL A 203 -29.17 24.00 8.06
N ALA A 204 -28.91 25.20 8.59
CA ALA A 204 -28.84 25.39 10.04
C ALA A 204 -30.21 25.17 10.68
N GLN A 205 -30.26 24.35 11.73
CA GLN A 205 -31.45 24.06 12.53
C GLN A 205 -31.08 23.89 14.00
N SER A 206 -32.08 23.83 14.88
CA SER A 206 -31.83 23.49 16.28
C SER A 206 -31.08 22.16 16.39
N GLY A 207 -29.92 22.17 17.04
CA GLY A 207 -29.04 21.01 17.18
C GLY A 207 -28.22 20.63 15.94
N CYS A 208 -28.32 21.38 14.82
CA CYS A 208 -27.55 21.09 13.61
C CYS A 208 -26.92 22.34 13.01
N THR A 209 -25.58 22.37 12.95
CA THR A 209 -24.86 23.48 12.32
C THR A 209 -24.99 23.39 10.80
N GLY A 210 -25.38 24.48 10.16
CA GLY A 210 -25.53 24.56 8.70
C GLY A 210 -24.20 24.81 8.00
N LEU A 211 -23.72 23.82 7.26
CA LEU A 211 -22.49 23.90 6.48
C LEU A 211 -22.61 24.89 5.31
N SER A 212 -23.83 25.24 4.88
CA SER A 212 -24.03 26.32 3.91
C SER A 212 -23.47 27.67 4.37
N GLY A 213 -23.52 27.97 5.67
CA GLY A 213 -22.87 29.14 6.25
C GLY A 213 -21.45 28.85 6.73
N GLN A 214 -21.21 27.67 7.33
CA GLN A 214 -19.90 27.35 7.90
C GLN A 214 -18.83 27.11 6.83
N PHE A 215 -19.21 26.78 5.59
CA PHE A 215 -18.29 26.68 4.44
C PHE A 215 -17.46 27.95 4.23
N PHE A 216 -17.90 29.14 4.67
CA PHE A 216 -17.15 30.39 4.50
C PHE A 216 -16.22 30.71 5.67
N ARG A 217 -16.07 29.81 6.63
CA ARG A 217 -15.30 30.03 7.86
C ARG A 217 -13.95 29.33 7.83
N ASN A 218 -12.99 29.91 8.55
CA ASN A 218 -11.65 29.37 8.68
C ASN A 218 -11.64 28.00 9.36
N ALA A 219 -12.54 27.78 10.32
CA ALA A 219 -12.64 26.54 11.08
C ALA A 219 -14.06 26.00 11.18
N SER A 220 -14.17 24.72 11.51
CA SER A 220 -15.44 24.02 11.68
C SER A 220 -16.28 24.61 12.81
N ALA A 221 -15.63 25.13 13.86
CA ALA A 221 -16.25 25.94 14.91
C ALA A 221 -15.74 27.39 14.84
N GLY A 222 -16.58 28.34 15.28
CA GLY A 222 -16.24 29.76 15.32
C GLY A 222 -16.69 30.56 14.08
N GLY A 223 -16.50 31.87 14.15
CA GLY A 223 -17.06 32.84 13.19
C GLY A 223 -16.07 33.51 12.24
N THR A 224 -14.76 33.26 12.38
CA THR A 224 -13.75 33.91 11.53
C THR A 224 -13.90 33.47 10.08
N ASN A 225 -13.97 34.44 9.16
CA ASN A 225 -14.08 34.16 7.73
C ASN A 225 -12.80 33.52 7.19
N TRP A 226 -12.96 32.60 6.24
CA TRP A 226 -11.84 32.10 5.46
C TRP A 226 -11.41 33.15 4.45
N ASP A 227 -10.10 33.38 4.34
CA ASP A 227 -9.52 34.19 3.29
C ASP A 227 -9.35 33.35 2.02
N PHE A 228 -10.34 33.46 1.13
CA PHE A 228 -10.36 32.77 -0.15
C PHE A 228 -9.23 33.21 -1.09
N SER A 229 -8.45 34.27 -0.78
CA SER A 229 -7.27 34.62 -1.55
C SER A 229 -6.13 33.60 -1.42
N ARG A 230 -6.08 32.85 -0.31
CA ARG A 230 -5.00 31.92 0.04
C ARG A 230 -4.87 30.72 -0.90
N TYR A 231 -5.97 30.25 -1.47
CA TYR A 231 -5.97 29.30 -2.59
C TYR A 231 -7.29 29.39 -3.37
N ARG A 232 -7.29 28.87 -4.60
CA ARG A 232 -8.51 28.62 -5.38
C ARG A 232 -8.66 27.11 -5.58
N ALA A 233 -9.87 26.61 -5.38
CA ALA A 233 -10.20 25.22 -5.70
C ALA A 233 -10.58 25.12 -7.19
N ASP A 234 -10.12 24.06 -7.86
CA ASP A 234 -10.51 23.70 -9.22
C ASP A 234 -11.81 22.87 -9.22
N ALA A 235 -12.07 22.17 -8.12
CA ALA A 235 -13.32 21.45 -7.89
C ALA A 235 -13.80 21.58 -6.44
N VAL A 236 -15.11 21.61 -6.27
CA VAL A 236 -15.78 21.48 -4.98
C VAL A 236 -16.78 20.34 -5.05
N VAL A 237 -16.61 19.34 -4.18
CA VAL A 237 -17.46 18.15 -4.12
C VAL A 237 -18.30 18.20 -2.86
N ILE A 238 -19.62 18.29 -3.00
CA ILE A 238 -20.55 18.53 -1.90
C ILE A 238 -21.39 17.28 -1.66
N ASN A 239 -21.23 16.67 -0.48
CA ASN A 239 -22.01 15.51 -0.02
C ASN A 239 -22.68 15.86 1.32
N LEU A 240 -23.89 16.43 1.23
CA LEU A 240 -24.66 16.96 2.35
C LEU A 240 -26.14 16.62 2.19
N GLY A 241 -26.83 16.49 3.33
CA GLY A 241 -28.27 16.17 3.40
C GLY A 241 -28.60 14.97 4.27
N THR A 242 -27.60 14.20 4.71
CA THR A 242 -27.79 13.01 5.55
C THR A 242 -28.48 13.36 6.87
N ASN A 243 -28.03 14.45 7.51
CA ASN A 243 -28.49 14.85 8.84
C ASN A 243 -29.73 15.75 8.80
N ASP A 244 -29.91 16.56 7.73
CA ASP A 244 -30.98 17.56 7.60
C ASP A 244 -32.38 16.99 7.87
N ILE A 245 -32.63 15.75 7.47
CA ILE A 245 -33.92 15.08 7.67
C ILE A 245 -34.23 14.81 9.13
N GLY A 246 -33.20 14.51 9.95
CA GLY A 246 -33.34 14.28 11.38
C GLY A 246 -33.68 15.56 12.16
N HIS A 247 -33.48 16.72 11.54
CA HIS A 247 -33.74 18.04 12.13
C HIS A 247 -34.95 18.75 11.49
N GLY A 248 -35.81 18.02 10.78
CA GLY A 248 -37.09 18.56 10.26
C GLY A 248 -36.95 19.56 9.11
N VAL A 249 -35.83 19.56 8.38
CA VAL A 249 -35.66 20.43 7.20
C VAL A 249 -36.61 20.00 6.08
N THR A 250 -37.47 20.90 5.61
CA THR A 250 -38.38 20.60 4.49
C THR A 250 -37.62 20.49 3.17
N GLY A 251 -38.13 19.72 2.21
CA GLY A 251 -37.51 19.60 0.88
C GLY A 251 -37.33 20.95 0.18
N ALA A 252 -38.32 21.84 0.27
CA ALA A 252 -38.23 23.19 -0.31
C ALA A 252 -37.12 24.04 0.35
N ALA A 253 -36.99 23.99 1.68
CA ALA A 253 -35.92 24.69 2.39
C ALA A 253 -34.54 24.12 2.02
N PHE A 254 -34.43 22.80 1.94
CA PHE A 254 -33.20 22.12 1.53
C PHE A 254 -32.79 22.50 0.11
N GLN A 255 -33.68 22.38 -0.88
CA GLN A 255 -33.41 22.75 -2.27
C GLN A 255 -33.00 24.22 -2.39
N SER A 256 -33.71 25.13 -1.71
CA SER A 256 -33.39 26.56 -1.71
C SER A 256 -31.99 26.82 -1.15
N SER A 257 -31.66 26.21 -0.02
CA SER A 257 -30.34 26.34 0.60
C SER A 257 -29.23 25.72 -0.24
N TYR A 258 -29.47 24.58 -0.91
CA TYR A 258 -28.48 23.95 -1.78
C TYR A 258 -28.22 24.80 -3.02
N THR A 259 -29.28 25.33 -3.63
CA THR A 259 -29.18 26.24 -4.77
C THR A 259 -28.37 27.49 -4.41
N ARG A 260 -28.61 28.05 -3.22
CA ARG A 260 -27.85 29.20 -2.71
C ARG A 260 -26.40 28.84 -2.44
N LEU A 261 -26.11 27.73 -1.76
CA LEU A 261 -24.74 27.29 -1.51
C LEU A 261 -23.95 27.13 -2.82
N LEU A 262 -24.54 26.54 -3.86
CA LEU A 262 -23.87 26.41 -5.16
C LEU A 262 -23.56 27.78 -5.79
N ALA A 263 -24.48 28.76 -5.66
CA ALA A 263 -24.25 30.13 -6.13
C ALA A 263 -23.15 30.85 -5.33
N ASP A 264 -23.16 30.69 -4.01
CA ASP A 264 -22.19 31.34 -3.12
C ASP A 264 -20.78 30.74 -3.29
N VAL A 265 -20.68 29.41 -3.45
CA VAL A 265 -19.41 28.74 -3.77
C VAL A 265 -18.89 29.19 -5.14
N ARG A 266 -19.77 29.31 -6.15
CA ARG A 266 -19.41 29.86 -7.46
C ARG A 266 -18.85 31.28 -7.35
N ALA A 267 -19.39 32.12 -6.47
CA ALA A 267 -18.93 33.49 -6.30
C ALA A 267 -17.48 33.57 -5.79
N VAL A 268 -17.08 32.68 -4.86
CA VAL A 268 -15.71 32.64 -4.32
C VAL A 268 -14.74 31.82 -5.20
N TYR A 269 -15.26 30.84 -5.94
CA TYR A 269 -14.50 30.02 -6.90
C TYR A 269 -15.12 30.07 -8.31
N PRO A 270 -14.98 31.18 -9.06
CA PRO A 270 -15.63 31.37 -10.36
C PRO A 270 -15.30 30.28 -11.39
N GLY A 271 -14.09 29.71 -11.34
CA GLY A 271 -13.62 28.72 -12.31
C GLY A 271 -13.93 27.25 -11.96
N ALA A 272 -14.35 26.94 -10.74
CA ALA A 272 -14.40 25.58 -10.22
C ALA A 272 -15.48 24.69 -10.86
N HIS A 273 -15.27 23.39 -10.92
CA HIS A 273 -16.34 22.42 -11.16
C HIS A 273 -17.02 22.07 -9.83
N LEU A 274 -18.34 22.26 -9.75
CA LEU A 274 -19.13 21.97 -8.55
C LEU A 274 -19.85 20.64 -8.74
N PHE A 275 -19.60 19.69 -7.85
CA PHE A 275 -20.21 18.35 -7.89
C PHE A 275 -21.15 18.19 -6.69
N ALA A 276 -22.45 18.22 -6.93
CA ALA A 276 -23.46 17.90 -5.94
C ALA A 276 -23.68 16.38 -5.93
N VAL A 277 -23.25 15.73 -4.86
CA VAL A 277 -23.23 14.27 -4.74
C VAL A 277 -24.54 13.78 -4.16
N GLN A 278 -25.13 12.76 -4.79
CA GLN A 278 -26.25 12.02 -4.21
C GLN A 278 -25.82 11.39 -2.88
N THR A 279 -26.49 11.79 -1.79
CA THR A 279 -26.21 11.24 -0.46
C THR A 279 -26.39 9.72 -0.43
N LEU A 280 -25.54 9.03 0.35
CA LEU A 280 -25.56 7.56 0.44
C LEU A 280 -26.87 7.02 1.03
N LYS A 281 -27.46 7.74 1.99
CA LYS A 281 -28.80 7.44 2.54
C LYS A 281 -29.96 7.86 1.62
N LYS A 282 -29.67 8.29 0.39
CA LYS A 282 -30.66 8.73 -0.62
C LYS A 282 -31.64 9.79 -0.07
N ARG A 283 -31.14 10.69 0.78
CA ARG A 283 -31.89 11.82 1.32
C ARG A 283 -31.79 13.02 0.37
N TYR A 284 -32.90 13.71 0.18
CA TYR A 284 -33.02 14.93 -0.63
C TYR A 284 -32.47 14.82 -2.07
N VAL A 285 -32.59 13.64 -2.70
CA VAL A 285 -32.03 13.38 -4.03
C VAL A 285 -32.68 14.27 -5.09
N ASN A 286 -34.02 14.39 -5.05
CA ASN A 286 -34.77 15.18 -6.02
C ASN A 286 -34.47 16.67 -5.87
N GLU A 287 -34.39 17.14 -4.63
CA GLU A 287 -34.06 18.52 -4.26
C GLU A 287 -32.64 18.89 -4.68
N THR A 288 -31.68 17.98 -4.49
CA THR A 288 -30.28 18.18 -4.94
C THR A 288 -30.21 18.25 -6.46
N LYS A 289 -30.88 17.33 -7.17
CA LYS A 289 -31.00 17.37 -8.64
C LYS A 289 -31.64 18.67 -9.12
N ALA A 290 -32.73 19.10 -8.49
CA ALA A 290 -33.45 20.33 -8.83
C ALA A 290 -32.59 21.59 -8.59
N ALA A 291 -31.79 21.62 -7.52
CA ALA A 291 -30.84 22.71 -7.26
C ALA A 291 -29.76 22.81 -8.35
N VAL A 292 -29.18 21.67 -8.75
CA VAL A 292 -28.21 21.60 -9.87
C VAL A 292 -28.85 22.08 -11.17
N THR A 293 -30.04 21.58 -11.50
CA THR A 293 -30.78 21.97 -12.71
C THR A 293 -31.09 23.47 -12.71
N ALA A 294 -31.51 24.04 -11.58
CA ALA A 294 -31.80 25.47 -11.47
C ALA A 294 -30.54 26.32 -11.70
N ARG A 295 -29.37 25.90 -11.18
CA ARG A 295 -28.10 26.59 -11.41
C ARG A 295 -27.64 26.47 -12.86
N ALA A 296 -27.76 25.30 -13.47
CA ALA A 296 -27.45 25.09 -14.88
C ALA A 296 -28.36 25.94 -15.80
N ALA A 297 -29.67 25.98 -15.53
CA ALA A 297 -30.62 26.83 -16.25
C ALA A 297 -30.35 28.34 -16.06
N SER A 298 -29.70 28.71 -14.95
CA SER A 298 -29.22 30.09 -14.71
C SER A 298 -27.87 30.40 -15.37
N GLY A 299 -27.35 29.50 -16.23
CA GLY A 299 -26.12 29.69 -17.00
C GLY A 299 -24.84 29.11 -16.40
N ASP A 300 -24.89 28.42 -15.25
CA ASP A 300 -23.70 27.78 -14.68
C ASP A 300 -23.42 26.43 -15.35
N ALA A 301 -22.57 26.41 -16.38
CA ALA A 301 -22.23 25.19 -17.12
C ALA A 301 -21.29 24.23 -16.34
N LYS A 302 -20.80 24.62 -15.16
CA LYS A 302 -19.81 23.87 -14.38
C LYS A 302 -20.38 23.31 -13.08
N VAL A 303 -21.70 23.11 -13.01
CA VAL A 303 -22.38 22.42 -11.91
C VAL A 303 -22.88 21.04 -12.37
N HIS A 304 -22.61 20.01 -11.57
CA HIS A 304 -22.83 18.62 -11.93
C HIS A 304 -23.54 17.88 -10.80
N PHE A 305 -24.54 17.07 -11.14
CA PHE A 305 -25.10 16.10 -10.21
C PHE A 305 -24.34 14.77 -10.37
N VAL A 306 -23.92 14.16 -9.25
CA VAL A 306 -23.26 12.85 -9.24
C VAL A 306 -24.22 11.81 -8.68
N ASP A 307 -24.68 10.91 -9.55
CA ASP A 307 -25.51 9.78 -9.16
C ASP A 307 -24.64 8.65 -8.56
N THR A 308 -24.90 8.33 -7.29
CA THR A 308 -24.19 7.31 -6.53
C THR A 308 -24.96 5.99 -6.43
N THR A 309 -26.04 5.84 -7.19
CA THR A 309 -26.88 4.64 -7.16
C THR A 309 -26.08 3.39 -7.49
N GLY A 310 -26.14 2.39 -6.60
CA GLY A 310 -25.43 1.12 -6.77
C GLY A 310 -23.91 1.23 -6.63
N TRP A 311 -23.39 2.31 -6.04
CA TRP A 311 -21.95 2.46 -5.79
C TRP A 311 -21.47 1.60 -4.62
N LEU A 312 -22.27 1.54 -3.55
CA LEU A 312 -22.00 0.77 -2.34
C LEU A 312 -23.13 -0.23 -2.06
N ALA A 313 -22.79 -1.35 -1.45
CA ALA A 313 -23.72 -2.38 -1.01
C ALA A 313 -23.92 -2.32 0.51
N ASP A 314 -25.18 -2.20 0.94
CA ASP A 314 -25.58 -2.19 2.34
C ASP A 314 -25.01 -3.40 3.10
N GLY A 315 -24.68 -3.20 4.37
CA GLY A 315 -23.95 -4.16 5.20
C GLY A 315 -22.47 -4.18 4.86
N THR A 316 -22.10 -4.77 3.73
CA THR A 316 -20.69 -5.07 3.42
C THR A 316 -19.78 -3.85 3.26
N ASP A 317 -20.32 -2.72 2.79
CA ASP A 317 -19.55 -1.49 2.56
C ASP A 317 -19.72 -0.44 3.66
N TYR A 318 -20.39 -0.78 4.76
CA TYR A 318 -20.72 0.15 5.85
C TYR A 318 -20.31 -0.42 7.21
N GLU A 319 -19.91 0.46 8.11
CA GLU A 319 -19.57 0.10 9.49
C GLU A 319 -20.81 -0.04 10.36
N ASP A 320 -21.82 0.80 10.13
CA ASP A 320 -23.09 0.84 10.87
C ASP A 320 -24.27 0.30 10.06
N GLY A 321 -24.00 -0.57 9.09
CA GLY A 321 -24.97 -1.22 8.22
C GLY A 321 -25.35 -0.41 6.98
N ASN A 322 -25.70 0.89 7.08
CA ASN A 322 -26.08 1.68 5.89
C ASN A 322 -25.87 3.19 5.99
N GLY A 323 -25.12 3.68 6.98
CA GLY A 323 -24.89 5.11 7.19
C GLY A 323 -23.48 5.56 6.85
N HIS A 324 -22.52 5.07 7.61
CA HIS A 324 -21.11 5.42 7.51
C HIS A 324 -20.37 4.29 6.79
N PRO A 325 -19.79 4.55 5.60
CA PRO A 325 -18.99 3.56 4.91
C PRO A 325 -17.82 3.09 5.77
N ASN A 326 -17.51 1.80 5.74
CA ASN A 326 -16.23 1.31 6.24
C ASN A 326 -15.11 1.66 5.26
N GLU A 327 -13.86 1.29 5.55
CA GLU A 327 -12.70 1.62 4.72
C GLU A 327 -12.84 1.12 3.29
N ALA A 328 -13.41 -0.08 3.11
CA ALA A 328 -13.65 -0.68 1.80
C ALA A 328 -14.73 0.10 1.02
N GLY A 329 -15.81 0.50 1.69
CA GLY A 329 -16.84 1.36 1.14
C GLY A 329 -16.30 2.71 0.70
N HIS A 330 -15.49 3.37 1.53
CA HIS A 330 -14.82 4.62 1.17
C HIS A 330 -13.88 4.46 -0.04
N THR A 331 -13.15 3.35 -0.14
CA THR A 331 -12.30 3.04 -1.30
C THR A 331 -13.13 2.86 -2.57
N LYS A 332 -14.21 2.06 -2.52
CA LYS A 332 -15.14 1.88 -3.65
C LYS A 332 -15.74 3.21 -4.10
N PHE A 333 -16.15 4.05 -3.15
CA PHE A 333 -16.69 5.38 -3.45
C PHE A 333 -15.64 6.23 -4.18
N ALA A 334 -14.41 6.32 -3.65
CA ALA A 334 -13.33 7.08 -4.27
C ALA A 334 -12.99 6.58 -5.68
N ASN A 335 -12.98 5.27 -5.90
CA ASN A 335 -12.72 4.65 -7.21
C ASN A 335 -13.74 5.05 -8.27
N ARG A 336 -14.99 5.28 -7.86
CA ARG A 336 -16.06 5.72 -8.77
C ARG A 336 -16.10 7.24 -8.90
N LEU A 337 -15.79 7.97 -7.84
CA LEU A 337 -15.83 9.43 -7.83
C LEU A 337 -14.67 10.07 -8.59
N ALA A 338 -13.43 9.58 -8.41
CA ALA A 338 -12.25 10.21 -9.01
C ALA A 338 -12.35 10.29 -10.56
N PRO A 339 -12.78 9.24 -11.29
CA PRO A 339 -13.01 9.33 -12.74
C PRO A 339 -14.05 10.37 -13.15
N VAL A 340 -15.11 10.54 -12.35
CA VAL A 340 -16.16 11.55 -12.60
C VAL A 340 -15.59 12.96 -12.50
N ILE A 341 -14.74 13.21 -11.50
CA ILE A 341 -14.07 14.50 -11.31
C ILE A 341 -13.04 14.74 -12.42
N SER A 342 -12.15 13.77 -12.67
CA SER A 342 -11.06 13.91 -13.64
C SER A 342 -11.58 14.21 -15.05
N ALA A 343 -12.66 13.53 -15.47
CA ALA A 343 -13.29 13.72 -16.76
C ALA A 343 -13.76 15.17 -17.00
N ARG A 344 -14.17 15.87 -15.94
CA ARG A 344 -14.63 17.27 -16.03
C ARG A 344 -13.49 18.28 -15.92
N LEU A 345 -12.47 17.97 -15.13
CA LEU A 345 -11.30 18.83 -14.98
C LEU A 345 -10.33 18.77 -16.18
N GLY A 346 -10.49 17.79 -17.07
CA GLY A 346 -9.56 17.59 -18.20
C GLY A 346 -8.16 17.16 -17.74
N VAL A 347 -8.02 16.81 -16.45
CA VAL A 347 -6.84 16.13 -15.95
C VAL A 347 -7.01 14.65 -16.27
N THR A 348 -6.04 14.04 -16.94
CA THR A 348 -5.90 12.59 -16.83
C THR A 348 -5.65 12.32 -15.36
N ALA A 349 -6.48 11.47 -14.72
CA ALA A 349 -6.15 10.95 -13.40
C ALA A 349 -4.69 10.47 -13.49
N THR A 350 -3.79 11.19 -12.80
CA THR A 350 -2.41 11.25 -13.30
C THR A 350 -1.76 9.87 -13.29
N ALA A 351 -1.13 9.51 -14.41
CA ALA A 351 -0.22 8.36 -14.51
C ALA A 351 1.00 8.48 -13.57
N ARG A 352 1.10 9.55 -12.76
CA ARG A 352 2.08 9.66 -11.68
C ARG A 352 1.72 8.78 -10.47
N ALA A 353 0.49 8.27 -10.40
CA ALA A 353 0.10 7.15 -9.55
C ALA A 353 0.40 5.78 -10.17
N ALA A 354 0.85 5.69 -11.44
CA ALA A 354 1.13 4.41 -12.11
C ALA A 354 2.55 3.85 -11.82
N ALA A 355 3.37 4.55 -11.03
CA ALA A 355 4.61 3.99 -10.46
C ALA A 355 4.37 3.23 -9.13
N SER A 356 3.14 3.22 -8.63
CA SER A 356 2.67 2.26 -7.64
C SER A 356 1.36 1.69 -8.17
N ALA A 357 1.41 0.51 -8.80
CA ALA A 357 0.22 -0.34 -8.88
C ALA A 357 -0.45 -0.29 -7.51
N GLU A 358 -1.69 0.17 -7.46
CA GLU A 358 -2.42 0.42 -6.23
C GLU A 358 -2.34 -0.85 -5.38
N ALA A 359 -1.49 -0.82 -4.35
CA ALA A 359 -1.24 -1.96 -3.50
C ALA A 359 -2.59 -2.43 -2.97
N ALA A 360 -2.94 -3.70 -3.17
CA ALA A 360 -4.20 -4.20 -2.62
C ALA A 360 -4.20 -3.97 -1.10
N ALA A 361 -5.40 -3.80 -0.52
CA ALA A 361 -5.52 -3.57 0.91
C ALA A 361 -4.72 -4.61 1.70
N PRO A 362 -4.13 -4.25 2.86
CA PRO A 362 -3.30 -5.17 3.64
C PRO A 362 -3.95 -6.53 3.82
N GLY A 363 -3.18 -7.57 3.50
CA GLY A 363 -3.61 -8.95 3.56
C GLY A 363 -4.36 -9.44 2.33
N GLN A 364 -4.79 -8.60 1.38
CA GLN A 364 -5.60 -9.06 0.23
C GLN A 364 -4.74 -9.54 -0.96
N PRO A 365 -5.30 -10.34 -1.89
CA PRO A 365 -4.63 -10.63 -3.15
C PRO A 365 -4.21 -9.34 -3.88
N GLY A 366 -2.92 -9.23 -4.20
CA GLY A 366 -2.30 -8.04 -4.77
C GLY A 366 -1.60 -7.14 -3.74
N ASP A 367 -1.60 -7.52 -2.46
CA ASP A 367 -0.82 -6.84 -1.42
C ASP A 367 0.69 -7.04 -1.70
N PRO A 368 1.46 -5.97 -1.92
CA PRO A 368 2.88 -6.05 -2.26
C PRO A 368 3.74 -6.59 -1.11
N ASN A 369 3.22 -6.61 0.12
CA ASN A 369 3.92 -7.15 1.28
C ASN A 369 3.84 -8.69 1.38
N ILE A 370 3.03 -9.33 0.53
CA ILE A 370 2.88 -10.78 0.50
C ILE A 370 3.78 -11.36 -0.58
N LYS A 371 4.83 -12.05 -0.15
CA LYS A 371 5.77 -12.72 -1.05
C LYS A 371 5.28 -14.14 -1.33
N LEU A 372 4.82 -14.36 -2.56
CA LEU A 372 4.51 -15.70 -3.07
C LEU A 372 5.80 -16.36 -3.58
N VAL A 373 6.09 -17.58 -3.13
CA VAL A 373 7.23 -18.39 -3.56
C VAL A 373 6.72 -19.64 -4.28
N GLY A 374 7.37 -19.99 -5.38
CA GLY A 374 6.93 -21.02 -6.31
C GLY A 374 6.00 -20.47 -7.40
N ARG A 375 5.35 -21.37 -8.13
CA ARG A 375 4.53 -21.02 -9.29
C ARG A 375 3.06 -20.86 -8.91
N TRP A 376 2.66 -19.59 -8.82
CA TRP A 376 1.31 -19.15 -8.46
C TRP A 376 0.59 -18.54 -9.65
N ASP A 377 -0.65 -18.95 -9.85
CA ASP A 377 -1.58 -18.27 -10.74
C ASP A 377 -2.15 -17.06 -10.02
N THR A 378 -1.68 -15.89 -10.44
CA THR A 378 -2.14 -14.59 -9.94
C THR A 378 -2.89 -13.79 -10.99
N GLN A 379 -3.13 -14.37 -12.17
CA GLN A 379 -3.66 -13.65 -13.34
C GLN A 379 -5.07 -14.07 -13.67
N SER A 380 -5.41 -15.35 -13.43
CA SER A 380 -6.75 -15.88 -13.69
C SER A 380 -7.82 -15.33 -12.73
N SER A 381 -7.42 -14.76 -11.59
CA SER A 381 -8.34 -14.15 -10.63
C SER A 381 -7.68 -13.01 -9.85
N SER A 382 -8.46 -11.94 -9.61
CA SER A 382 -8.07 -10.80 -8.78
C SER A 382 -8.35 -11.01 -7.28
N THR A 383 -9.05 -12.08 -6.90
CA THR A 383 -9.49 -12.35 -5.52
C THR A 383 -9.03 -13.70 -4.98
N ALA A 384 -8.32 -14.48 -5.78
CA ALA A 384 -7.86 -15.81 -5.40
C ALA A 384 -6.58 -16.15 -6.18
N TYR A 385 -5.50 -16.44 -5.47
CA TYR A 385 -4.25 -16.90 -6.08
C TYR A 385 -4.04 -18.39 -5.80
N THR A 386 -3.74 -19.16 -6.84
CA THR A 386 -3.70 -20.62 -6.76
C THR A 386 -2.29 -21.12 -7.05
N PRO A 387 -1.66 -21.89 -6.14
CA PRO A 387 -0.44 -22.59 -6.48
C PRO A 387 -0.77 -23.92 -7.16
N TYR A 388 0.10 -24.42 -8.03
CA TYR A 388 -0.10 -25.72 -8.71
C TYR A 388 1.03 -26.73 -8.51
N TRP A 389 2.11 -26.34 -7.86
CA TRP A 389 3.30 -27.17 -7.68
C TRP A 389 3.64 -27.36 -6.21
N ALA A 390 4.13 -28.55 -5.86
CA ALA A 390 4.24 -29.05 -4.49
C ALA A 390 4.93 -28.11 -3.50
N GLY A 391 5.94 -27.35 -3.93
CA GLY A 391 6.73 -26.49 -3.04
C GLY A 391 6.28 -25.04 -2.93
N ALA A 392 5.07 -24.71 -3.38
CA ALA A 392 4.59 -23.35 -3.29
C ALA A 392 4.20 -22.96 -1.85
N TYR A 393 4.62 -21.77 -1.45
CA TYR A 393 4.26 -21.16 -0.16
C TYR A 393 4.21 -19.64 -0.29
N TYR A 394 3.79 -18.97 0.77
CA TYR A 394 3.91 -17.52 0.84
C TYR A 394 4.32 -17.05 2.23
N ARG A 395 4.87 -15.84 2.27
CA ARG A 395 5.31 -15.14 3.48
C ARG A 395 4.66 -13.76 3.54
N ALA A 396 4.26 -13.34 4.73
CA ALA A 396 3.77 -11.99 5.01
C ALA A 396 4.24 -11.56 6.40
N GLY A 397 4.55 -10.28 6.57
CA GLY A 397 4.61 -9.64 7.89
C GLY A 397 3.27 -9.00 8.20
N PHE A 398 2.86 -9.00 9.46
CA PHE A 398 1.65 -8.31 9.92
C PHE A 398 1.84 -7.67 11.29
N THR A 399 1.15 -6.55 11.51
CA THR A 399 1.03 -5.90 12.82
C THR A 399 -0.23 -6.39 13.53
N GLY A 400 -0.39 -6.04 14.80
CA GLY A 400 -1.54 -6.48 15.60
C GLY A 400 -1.22 -7.73 16.40
N ARG A 401 -2.26 -8.43 16.86
CA ARG A 401 -2.17 -9.57 17.78
C ARG A 401 -2.81 -10.81 17.21
N THR A 402 -3.68 -10.69 16.21
CA THR A 402 -4.30 -11.84 15.53
C THR A 402 -4.22 -11.77 14.02
N VAL A 403 -4.17 -12.94 13.38
CA VAL A 403 -4.27 -13.10 11.92
C VAL A 403 -5.12 -14.33 11.60
N LYS A 404 -6.01 -14.18 10.62
CA LYS A 404 -6.81 -15.28 10.05
C LYS A 404 -6.57 -15.36 8.55
N LEU A 405 -6.72 -16.55 7.98
CA LEU A 405 -6.54 -16.82 6.56
C LEU A 405 -7.88 -17.16 5.91
N LYS A 406 -8.21 -16.53 4.79
CA LYS A 406 -9.39 -16.86 3.99
C LYS A 406 -9.08 -18.01 3.02
N GLN A 407 -9.92 -19.04 3.07
CA GLN A 407 -9.90 -20.21 2.22
C GLN A 407 -11.24 -20.42 1.53
N ARG A 408 -11.21 -20.80 0.25
CA ARG A 408 -12.40 -20.97 -0.59
C ARG A 408 -13.16 -22.24 -0.22
N ASN A 409 -12.48 -23.38 -0.30
CA ASN A 409 -13.01 -24.69 0.06
C ASN A 409 -12.09 -25.39 1.07
N THR A 410 -12.43 -26.64 1.42
CA THR A 410 -11.64 -27.48 2.32
C THR A 410 -10.22 -27.66 1.79
N ILE A 411 -9.24 -27.46 2.67
CA ILE A 411 -7.82 -27.61 2.37
C ILE A 411 -7.04 -27.95 3.64
N ASP A 412 -6.02 -28.80 3.49
CA ASP A 412 -4.98 -29.01 4.48
C ASP A 412 -3.82 -28.02 4.29
N LEU A 413 -3.40 -27.36 5.36
CA LEU A 413 -2.30 -26.40 5.31
C LEU A 413 -1.41 -26.45 6.56
N TRP A 414 -0.21 -25.90 6.41
CA TRP A 414 0.72 -25.63 7.49
C TRP A 414 0.92 -24.13 7.62
N ALA A 415 0.93 -23.63 8.84
CA ALA A 415 1.24 -22.23 9.10
C ALA A 415 2.29 -22.10 10.22
N ARG A 416 3.20 -21.15 10.06
CA ARG A 416 4.19 -20.75 11.06
C ARG A 416 4.01 -19.27 11.38
N ILE A 417 3.92 -18.95 12.66
CA ILE A 417 3.97 -17.58 13.17
C ILE A 417 5.36 -17.35 13.76
N ASP A 418 6.02 -16.27 13.35
CA ASP A 418 7.37 -15.91 13.77
C ASP A 418 8.36 -17.07 13.60
N ASN A 419 9.29 -17.17 14.54
CA ASN A 419 10.20 -18.32 14.63
C ASN A 419 9.58 -19.48 15.44
N GLY A 420 8.28 -19.43 15.72
CA GLY A 420 7.55 -20.43 16.49
C GLY A 420 7.42 -21.80 15.79
N PRO A 421 6.75 -22.76 16.44
CA PRO A 421 6.47 -24.06 15.84
C PRO A 421 5.56 -23.92 14.62
N VAL A 422 5.67 -24.87 13.70
CA VAL A 422 4.77 -24.95 12.56
C VAL A 422 3.57 -25.81 12.91
N THR A 423 2.38 -25.29 12.67
CA THR A 423 1.10 -25.90 13.05
C THR A 423 0.40 -26.47 11.82
N PHE A 424 -0.15 -27.68 11.95
CA PHE A 424 -1.00 -28.29 10.93
C PHE A 424 -2.45 -27.90 11.12
N PHE A 425 -3.13 -27.59 10.02
CA PHE A 425 -4.55 -27.30 9.96
C PHE A 425 -5.18 -28.30 8.98
N ASN A 426 -5.97 -29.23 9.51
CA ASN A 426 -6.61 -30.31 8.76
C ASN A 426 -8.04 -29.92 8.34
N ASP A 427 -8.36 -30.11 7.06
CA ASP A 427 -9.68 -29.94 6.45
C ASP A 427 -10.34 -28.58 6.77
N VAL A 428 -9.55 -27.50 6.78
CA VAL A 428 -10.02 -26.15 7.10
C VAL A 428 -10.61 -25.43 5.88
N LYS A 429 -11.55 -24.50 6.10
CA LYS A 429 -12.21 -23.69 5.06
C LYS A 429 -12.71 -22.35 5.60
N GLY A 430 -13.08 -21.42 4.74
CA GLY A 430 -13.62 -20.12 5.15
C GLY A 430 -12.55 -19.26 5.84
N THR A 431 -12.90 -18.62 6.96
CA THR A 431 -11.92 -17.82 7.73
C THR A 431 -11.26 -18.69 8.80
N VAL A 432 -10.02 -19.08 8.57
CA VAL A 432 -9.22 -19.95 9.43
C VAL A 432 -8.41 -19.11 10.41
N ASN A 433 -8.67 -19.23 11.71
CA ASN A 433 -7.91 -18.49 12.72
C ASN A 433 -6.53 -19.14 12.95
N LEU A 434 -5.46 -18.44 12.59
CA LEU A 434 -4.09 -18.95 12.74
C LEU A 434 -3.48 -18.60 14.10
N THR A 435 -4.10 -17.67 14.83
CA THR A 435 -3.69 -17.20 16.15
C THR A 435 -4.89 -17.24 17.09
N PRO A 436 -5.36 -18.44 17.50
CA PRO A 436 -6.53 -18.58 18.38
C PRO A 436 -6.31 -17.92 19.76
N ALA A 437 -5.07 -17.87 20.22
CA ALA A 437 -4.65 -17.01 21.32
C ALA A 437 -3.98 -15.74 20.75
N PRO A 438 -4.36 -14.53 21.20
CA PRO A 438 -3.73 -13.30 20.76
C PRO A 438 -2.24 -13.28 21.08
N LEU A 439 -1.42 -12.92 20.10
CA LEU A 439 0.01 -12.70 20.25
C LEU A 439 0.28 -11.46 21.13
N ALA A 440 1.55 -11.22 21.46
CA ALA A 440 1.97 -9.93 22.00
C ALA A 440 1.68 -8.80 20.99
N ALA A 441 1.63 -7.55 21.44
CA ALA A 441 1.52 -6.44 20.50
C ALA A 441 2.86 -6.25 19.78
N GLY A 442 2.85 -6.14 18.44
CA GLY A 442 4.06 -5.87 17.68
C GLY A 442 3.96 -6.29 16.21
N ASN A 443 5.13 -6.53 15.63
CA ASN A 443 5.28 -7.06 14.28
C ASN A 443 5.50 -8.57 14.35
N HIS A 444 4.72 -9.30 13.57
CA HIS A 444 4.79 -10.74 13.45
C HIS A 444 5.01 -11.15 12.00
N THR A 445 5.54 -12.35 11.80
CA THR A 445 5.69 -12.95 10.47
C THR A 445 4.80 -14.18 10.36
N LEU A 446 4.30 -14.42 9.16
CA LEU A 446 3.47 -15.55 8.78
C LEU A 446 4.11 -16.22 7.58
N GLN A 447 4.24 -17.54 7.64
CA GLN A 447 4.50 -18.40 6.50
C GLN A 447 3.39 -19.45 6.39
N VAL A 448 2.87 -19.66 5.19
CA VAL A 448 1.86 -20.69 4.93
C VAL A 448 2.24 -21.50 3.69
N ASN A 449 2.09 -22.81 3.79
CA ASN A 449 2.19 -23.73 2.66
C ASN A 449 1.09 -24.78 2.75
N TYR A 450 0.78 -25.40 1.63
CA TYR A 450 -0.31 -26.38 1.55
C TYR A 450 0.20 -27.81 1.62
N GLN A 451 -0.63 -28.73 2.10
CA GLN A 451 -0.32 -30.14 2.16
C GLN A 451 -0.53 -30.79 0.79
N VAL A 452 0.52 -31.42 0.27
CA VAL A 452 0.54 -32.07 -1.04
C VAL A 452 0.24 -33.57 -0.89
N VAL A 453 -0.58 -34.11 -1.78
CA VAL A 453 -0.86 -35.54 -1.92
C VAL A 453 -0.83 -35.93 -3.40
N ALA A 454 -0.01 -36.94 -3.74
CA ALA A 454 0.09 -37.51 -5.08
C ALA A 454 0.34 -36.48 -6.23
N GLY A 455 1.05 -35.38 -5.95
CA GLY A 455 1.33 -34.34 -6.95
C GLY A 455 0.22 -33.31 -7.14
N SER A 456 -0.78 -33.29 -6.27
CA SER A 456 -1.76 -32.21 -6.11
C SER A 456 -1.87 -31.85 -4.62
N TYR A 457 -2.84 -31.03 -4.24
CA TYR A 457 -3.10 -30.70 -2.84
C TYR A 457 -4.21 -31.57 -2.26
N ARG A 458 -4.16 -31.82 -0.95
CA ARG A 458 -5.29 -32.38 -0.22
C ARG A 458 -6.35 -31.30 -0.02
N GLY A 459 -7.13 -31.05 -1.07
CA GLY A 459 -8.17 -30.03 -1.12
C GLY A 459 -7.89 -28.88 -2.10
N ASP A 460 -8.50 -27.73 -1.85
CA ASP A 460 -8.44 -26.54 -2.70
C ASP A 460 -7.40 -25.52 -2.20
N ALA A 461 -6.14 -25.69 -2.62
CA ALA A 461 -5.08 -24.76 -2.27
C ALA A 461 -5.31 -23.39 -2.92
N VAL A 462 -5.56 -22.37 -2.10
CA VAL A 462 -5.81 -21.01 -2.59
C VAL A 462 -5.41 -19.97 -1.55
N PHE A 463 -5.00 -18.80 -1.99
CA PHE A 463 -4.87 -17.62 -1.15
C PHE A 463 -5.96 -16.60 -1.51
N GLN A 464 -6.91 -16.36 -0.59
CA GLN A 464 -7.98 -15.36 -0.76
C GLN A 464 -7.83 -14.13 0.16
N GLY A 465 -6.73 -14.07 0.90
CA GLY A 465 -6.40 -12.95 1.75
C GLY A 465 -6.34 -13.27 3.24
N LEU A 466 -5.79 -12.33 3.99
CA LEU A 466 -5.71 -12.33 5.44
C LEU A 466 -6.83 -11.45 6.03
N VAL A 467 -7.27 -11.80 7.23
CA VAL A 467 -8.07 -10.93 8.10
C VAL A 467 -7.16 -10.57 9.26
N LEU A 468 -6.90 -9.27 9.42
CA LEU A 468 -6.08 -8.71 10.48
C LEU A 468 -6.97 -8.04 11.53
N ASP A 469 -6.40 -7.72 12.68
CA ASP A 469 -7.06 -6.85 13.66
C ASP A 469 -7.39 -5.47 13.03
N SER A 470 -8.36 -4.75 13.60
CA SER A 470 -8.62 -3.36 13.18
C SER A 470 -7.35 -2.50 13.38
N GLY A 471 -7.07 -1.63 12.42
CA GLY A 471 -5.85 -0.83 12.33
C GLY A 471 -4.57 -1.58 12.00
N ALA A 472 -4.58 -2.92 11.94
CA ALA A 472 -3.40 -3.69 11.58
C ALA A 472 -3.16 -3.68 10.07
N THR A 473 -1.87 -3.65 9.73
CA THR A 473 -1.36 -3.67 8.35
C THR A 473 -0.35 -4.79 8.15
N THR A 474 -0.02 -5.06 6.89
CA THR A 474 1.05 -5.96 6.47
C THR A 474 2.36 -5.20 6.25
N PHE A 475 3.47 -5.93 6.28
CA PHE A 475 4.80 -5.44 5.89
C PHE A 475 5.57 -6.58 5.21
N ALA A 476 6.49 -6.27 4.30
CA ALA A 476 7.34 -7.28 3.68
C ALA A 476 8.32 -7.86 4.72
N PRO A 477 8.24 -9.16 5.07
CA PRO A 477 9.17 -9.76 6.00
C PRO A 477 10.55 -9.89 5.35
N PRO A 478 11.64 -9.95 6.15
CA PRO A 478 12.95 -10.33 5.63
C PRO A 478 12.83 -11.65 4.88
N ALA A 479 13.27 -11.66 3.62
CA ALA A 479 13.16 -12.82 2.76
C ALA A 479 14.50 -13.09 2.08
N PRO A 480 14.90 -14.36 1.91
CA PRO A 480 16.13 -14.67 1.20
C PRO A 480 16.16 -14.09 -0.21
N THR A 481 17.37 -13.70 -0.63
CA THR A 481 17.64 -13.13 -1.95
C THR A 481 17.96 -14.19 -3.00
N LYS A 482 18.33 -15.39 -2.57
CA LYS A 482 18.61 -16.55 -3.44
C LYS A 482 17.44 -17.52 -3.45
N LEU A 483 17.25 -18.23 -4.56
CA LEU A 483 16.24 -19.27 -4.72
C LEU A 483 16.84 -20.56 -5.32
N VAL A 484 16.45 -21.71 -4.80
CA VAL A 484 16.75 -23.03 -5.38
C VAL A 484 15.45 -23.70 -5.87
N GLU A 485 15.40 -24.06 -7.15
CA GLU A 485 14.27 -24.78 -7.74
C GLU A 485 14.60 -26.28 -7.83
N PHE A 486 13.77 -27.13 -7.22
CA PHE A 486 13.93 -28.58 -7.25
C PHE A 486 12.91 -29.17 -8.23
N VAL A 487 13.40 -29.81 -9.28
CA VAL A 487 12.58 -30.43 -10.34
C VAL A 487 12.65 -31.95 -10.17
N GLY A 488 11.50 -32.61 -10.07
CA GLY A 488 11.53 -34.06 -9.87
C GLY A 488 10.19 -34.77 -9.79
N ASP A 489 10.25 -36.01 -9.32
CA ASP A 489 9.12 -36.93 -9.18
C ASP A 489 8.59 -37.02 -7.73
N SER A 490 8.00 -38.16 -7.36
CA SER A 490 7.48 -38.44 -6.00
C SER A 490 8.54 -38.28 -4.90
N ILE A 491 9.82 -38.52 -5.20
CA ILE A 491 10.89 -38.32 -4.23
C ILE A 491 11.07 -36.83 -3.94
N THR A 492 10.96 -35.97 -4.95
CA THR A 492 11.08 -34.51 -4.77
C THR A 492 9.84 -33.91 -4.11
N VAL A 493 8.66 -34.49 -4.34
CA VAL A 493 7.43 -34.18 -3.60
C VAL A 493 7.51 -34.62 -2.14
N GLY A 494 8.25 -35.69 -1.84
CA GLY A 494 8.30 -36.29 -0.51
C GLY A 494 7.10 -37.20 -0.22
N THR A 495 6.64 -38.02 -1.16
CA THR A 495 5.40 -38.81 -1.03
C THR A 495 5.28 -39.63 0.27
N THR A 496 6.39 -40.15 0.82
CA THR A 496 6.38 -41.02 2.01
C THR A 496 6.94 -40.39 3.28
N THR A 497 7.35 -39.12 3.25
CA THR A 497 7.81 -38.43 4.46
C THR A 497 6.63 -37.85 5.24
N SER A 498 6.79 -37.72 6.56
CA SER A 498 5.73 -37.42 7.52
C SER A 498 4.95 -36.12 7.26
N GLN A 499 5.55 -35.15 6.55
CA GLN A 499 4.91 -33.86 6.20
C GLN A 499 5.08 -33.54 4.71
N ASN A 500 5.19 -34.56 3.87
CA ASN A 500 5.38 -34.45 2.42
C ASN A 500 6.42 -33.39 2.02
N ALA A 501 6.02 -32.39 1.24
CA ALA A 501 6.94 -31.41 0.66
C ALA A 501 7.77 -30.66 1.72
N ARG A 502 7.24 -30.47 2.95
CA ARG A 502 7.93 -29.76 4.04
C ARG A 502 9.11 -30.52 4.63
N THR A 503 9.04 -31.84 4.63
CA THR A 503 10.11 -32.71 5.14
C THR A 503 10.89 -33.37 4.01
N ALA A 504 10.55 -33.06 2.75
CA ALA A 504 11.31 -33.46 1.59
C ALA A 504 12.65 -32.71 1.53
N TYR A 505 13.65 -33.33 0.92
CA TYR A 505 15.02 -32.82 0.87
C TYR A 505 15.12 -31.40 0.29
N GLY A 506 14.28 -31.05 -0.69
CA GLY A 506 14.29 -29.70 -1.28
C GLY A 506 13.96 -28.60 -0.27
N TRP A 507 12.93 -28.81 0.55
CA TRP A 507 12.54 -27.90 1.62
C TRP A 507 13.59 -27.85 2.72
N LEU A 508 14.10 -29.00 3.15
CA LEU A 508 15.13 -29.09 4.18
C LEU A 508 16.41 -28.35 3.79
N ILE A 509 16.85 -28.48 2.54
CA ILE A 509 18.02 -27.76 2.01
C ILE A 509 17.76 -26.26 1.98
N GLY A 510 16.59 -25.83 1.48
CA GLY A 510 16.24 -24.41 1.40
C GLY A 510 16.26 -23.72 2.76
N GLU A 511 15.59 -24.32 3.75
CA GLU A 511 15.58 -23.81 5.13
C GLU A 511 16.98 -23.82 5.76
N ARG A 512 17.79 -24.87 5.52
CA ARG A 512 19.16 -24.97 6.04
C ARG A 512 20.09 -23.90 5.47
N LEU A 513 19.99 -23.63 4.17
CA LEU A 513 20.83 -22.65 3.49
C LEU A 513 20.32 -21.21 3.66
N GLY A 514 19.14 -21.02 4.24
CA GLY A 514 18.51 -19.71 4.36
C GLY A 514 18.20 -19.11 2.99
N VAL A 515 17.77 -19.93 2.03
CA VAL A 515 17.40 -19.53 0.66
C VAL A 515 15.91 -19.83 0.43
N GLU A 516 15.28 -19.10 -0.48
CA GLU A 516 13.95 -19.51 -0.94
C GLU A 516 14.06 -20.82 -1.70
N HIS A 517 13.00 -21.61 -1.68
CA HIS A 517 12.97 -22.90 -2.36
C HIS A 517 11.61 -23.16 -2.97
N THR A 518 11.56 -24.01 -3.99
CA THR A 518 10.30 -24.49 -4.55
C THR A 518 10.53 -25.84 -5.21
N GLN A 519 9.56 -26.74 -5.11
CA GLN A 519 9.54 -28.02 -5.79
C GLN A 519 8.58 -27.97 -6.98
N ILE A 520 9.13 -28.08 -8.19
CA ILE A 520 8.40 -28.31 -9.45
C ILE A 520 8.39 -29.82 -9.67
N ALA A 521 7.54 -30.50 -8.90
CA ALA A 521 7.52 -31.94 -8.84
C ALA A 521 6.10 -32.51 -8.75
N GLN A 522 5.92 -33.72 -9.30
CA GLN A 522 4.65 -34.44 -9.31
C GLN A 522 4.91 -35.93 -9.05
N GLY A 523 4.07 -36.55 -8.21
CA GLY A 523 4.17 -37.97 -7.89
C GLY A 523 3.98 -38.84 -9.13
N GLY A 524 4.81 -39.85 -9.31
CA GLY A 524 4.74 -40.78 -10.45
C GLY A 524 5.14 -40.18 -11.80
N ALA A 525 5.60 -38.93 -11.84
CA ALA A 525 5.93 -38.28 -13.10
C ALA A 525 7.27 -38.79 -13.69
N CYS A 526 7.35 -38.77 -15.01
CA CYS A 526 8.52 -39.16 -15.80
C CYS A 526 9.27 -37.91 -16.26
N LEU A 527 10.49 -38.08 -16.76
CA LEU A 527 11.11 -37.05 -17.60
C LEU A 527 10.41 -36.98 -18.96
N VAL A 528 10.22 -38.15 -19.59
CA VAL A 528 9.62 -38.32 -20.91
C VAL A 528 8.13 -38.62 -20.78
N ALA A 529 7.28 -37.89 -21.51
CA ALA A 529 5.87 -38.23 -21.59
C ALA A 529 5.71 -39.58 -22.30
N ALA A 530 4.94 -40.50 -21.69
CA ALA A 530 4.76 -41.86 -22.22
C ALA A 530 3.31 -42.08 -22.68
N ALA A 531 3.12 -43.02 -23.61
CA ALA A 531 1.83 -43.29 -24.24
C ALA A 531 0.76 -43.83 -23.28
N ASP A 532 1.18 -44.42 -22.16
CA ASP A 532 0.32 -44.91 -21.08
C ASP A 532 -0.09 -43.82 -20.09
N GLY A 533 0.26 -42.57 -20.36
CA GLY A 533 -0.16 -41.40 -19.58
C GLY A 533 0.85 -40.92 -18.55
N CYS A 534 2.09 -41.44 -18.52
CA CYS A 534 3.11 -40.85 -17.64
C CYS A 534 3.36 -39.39 -18.00
N VAL A 535 3.26 -38.50 -17.01
CA VAL A 535 3.44 -37.05 -17.18
C VAL A 535 4.93 -36.75 -17.37
N GLY A 536 5.30 -36.20 -18.53
CA GLY A 536 6.69 -35.84 -18.84
C GLY A 536 7.08 -34.44 -18.35
N LEU A 537 7.91 -34.35 -17.31
CA LEU A 537 8.38 -33.07 -16.74
C LEU A 537 9.21 -32.24 -17.72
N GLU A 538 9.83 -32.85 -18.73
CA GLU A 538 10.48 -32.12 -19.82
C GLU A 538 9.50 -31.14 -20.49
N GLN A 539 8.27 -31.60 -20.75
CA GLN A 539 7.22 -30.80 -21.39
C GLN A 539 6.54 -29.87 -20.39
N GLN A 540 6.39 -30.31 -19.14
CA GLN A 540 5.69 -29.55 -18.09
C GLN A 540 6.55 -28.49 -17.40
N PHE A 541 7.89 -28.53 -17.56
CA PHE A 541 8.80 -27.58 -16.91
C PHE A 541 8.45 -26.11 -17.18
N GLY A 542 7.92 -25.80 -18.36
CA GLY A 542 7.50 -24.43 -18.71
C GLY A 542 6.11 -24.04 -18.22
N ARG A 543 5.32 -24.95 -17.64
CA ARG A 543 3.90 -24.71 -17.35
C ARG A 543 3.65 -24.11 -15.97
N LEU A 544 2.59 -23.31 -15.89
CA LEU A 544 2.03 -22.83 -14.63
C LEU A 544 1.33 -23.96 -13.89
N ASN A 545 0.43 -24.70 -14.55
CA ASN A 545 -0.21 -25.91 -14.04
C ASN A 545 0.16 -27.11 -14.93
N PRO A 546 0.73 -28.20 -14.39
CA PRO A 546 1.10 -29.37 -15.19
C PRO A 546 -0.09 -30.21 -15.66
N ASN A 547 -1.27 -30.05 -15.05
CA ASN A 547 -2.42 -30.92 -15.23
C ASN A 547 -3.63 -30.23 -15.90
N ALA A 548 -3.47 -28.99 -16.35
CA ALA A 548 -4.55 -28.25 -17.01
C ALA A 548 -4.01 -27.31 -18.09
N ALA A 549 -4.86 -26.98 -19.07
CA ALA A 549 -4.58 -25.96 -20.07
C ALA A 549 -4.53 -24.57 -19.40
N THR A 550 -3.34 -24.18 -18.95
CA THR A 550 -3.05 -22.89 -18.34
C THR A 550 -1.95 -22.18 -19.13
N PRO A 551 -1.80 -20.85 -18.99
CA PRO A 551 -0.66 -20.14 -19.57
C PRO A 551 0.67 -20.74 -19.13
N ASP A 552 1.71 -20.54 -19.94
CA ASP A 552 3.05 -20.88 -19.53
C ASP A 552 3.47 -20.07 -18.29
N TRP A 553 4.36 -20.65 -17.49
CA TRP A 553 4.95 -19.97 -16.37
C TRP A 553 5.73 -18.76 -16.85
N ASN A 554 5.41 -17.59 -16.29
CA ASN A 554 6.18 -16.39 -16.53
C ASN A 554 7.48 -16.44 -15.71
N PHE A 555 8.55 -16.92 -16.35
CA PHE A 555 9.88 -16.98 -15.74
C PHE A 555 10.43 -15.60 -15.32
N SER A 556 9.83 -14.45 -15.69
CA SER A 556 10.22 -13.15 -15.13
C SER A 556 9.90 -12.97 -13.64
N ARG A 557 8.98 -13.78 -13.08
CA ARG A 557 8.49 -13.61 -11.71
C ARG A 557 9.51 -13.96 -10.62
N TYR A 558 10.45 -14.86 -10.89
CA TYR A 558 11.63 -15.07 -10.07
C TYR A 558 12.80 -15.58 -10.91
N ARG A 559 14.02 -15.56 -10.36
CA ARG A 559 15.19 -16.23 -10.96
C ARG A 559 15.72 -17.24 -9.97
N ALA A 560 15.89 -18.48 -10.40
CA ALA A 560 16.60 -19.47 -9.60
C ALA A 560 18.11 -19.23 -9.68
N ASN A 561 18.80 -19.38 -8.54
CA ASN A 561 20.26 -19.41 -8.46
C ASN A 561 20.80 -20.82 -8.70
N ALA A 562 20.02 -21.84 -8.34
CA ALA A 562 20.29 -23.22 -8.72
C ALA A 562 19.01 -23.95 -9.09
N VAL A 563 19.15 -24.92 -9.99
CA VAL A 563 18.12 -25.90 -10.31
C VAL A 563 18.65 -27.29 -10.05
N VAL A 564 17.95 -28.05 -9.22
CA VAL A 564 18.31 -29.43 -8.84
C VAL A 564 17.32 -30.37 -9.52
N ILE A 565 17.80 -31.26 -10.38
CA ILE A 565 16.96 -32.16 -11.18
C ILE A 565 17.17 -33.59 -10.68
N ASN A 566 16.08 -34.23 -10.24
CA ASN A 566 16.03 -35.63 -9.86
C ASN A 566 14.84 -36.30 -10.56
N LEU A 567 15.08 -36.78 -11.79
CA LEU A 567 14.09 -37.39 -12.67
C LEU A 567 14.67 -38.63 -13.36
N GLY A 568 13.82 -39.62 -13.62
CA GLY A 568 14.18 -40.88 -14.30
C GLY A 568 13.78 -42.14 -13.55
N THR A 569 13.32 -42.02 -12.30
CA THR A 569 12.89 -43.17 -11.49
C THR A 569 11.75 -43.95 -12.15
N ASN A 570 10.77 -43.22 -12.68
CA ASN A 570 9.53 -43.79 -13.23
C ASN A 570 9.68 -44.18 -14.71
N ASP A 571 10.46 -43.44 -15.50
CA ASP A 571 10.61 -43.61 -16.96
C ASP A 571 10.87 -45.07 -17.39
N VAL A 572 11.60 -45.84 -16.58
CA VAL A 572 11.91 -47.25 -16.88
C VAL A 572 10.66 -48.15 -16.85
N GLY A 573 9.71 -47.84 -15.97
CA GLY A 573 8.43 -48.55 -15.85
C GLY A 573 7.47 -48.26 -16.98
N HIS A 574 7.72 -47.17 -17.73
CA HIS A 574 6.89 -46.69 -18.83
C HIS A 574 7.54 -46.93 -20.20
N GLY A 575 8.52 -47.83 -20.27
CA GLY A 575 9.12 -48.27 -21.54
C GLY A 575 9.97 -47.21 -22.25
N VAL A 576 10.42 -46.17 -21.56
CA VAL A 576 11.25 -45.11 -22.15
C VAL A 576 12.64 -45.68 -22.50
N SER A 577 13.03 -45.59 -23.77
CA SER A 577 14.36 -46.06 -24.20
C SER A 577 15.48 -45.11 -23.74
N SER A 578 16.71 -45.64 -23.63
CA SER A 578 17.88 -44.83 -23.27
C SER A 578 18.11 -43.62 -24.19
N PRO A 579 18.01 -43.73 -25.53
CA PRO A 579 18.14 -42.56 -26.42
C PRO A 579 17.04 -41.51 -26.23
N GLN A 580 15.79 -41.94 -26.00
CA GLN A 580 14.68 -41.03 -25.72
C GLN A 580 14.93 -40.26 -24.42
N PHE A 581 15.34 -40.97 -23.37
CA PHE A 581 15.64 -40.36 -22.08
C PHE A 581 16.78 -39.34 -22.18
N GLN A 582 17.92 -39.70 -22.78
CA GLN A 582 19.06 -38.78 -22.94
C GLN A 582 18.69 -37.53 -23.75
N THR A 583 17.88 -37.70 -24.80
CA THR A 583 17.40 -36.60 -25.64
C THR A 583 16.52 -35.65 -24.84
N ALA A 584 15.57 -36.19 -24.08
CA ALA A 584 14.70 -35.39 -23.22
C ALA A 584 15.46 -34.72 -22.09
N TYR A 585 16.45 -35.38 -21.49
CA TYR A 585 17.28 -34.80 -20.43
C TYR A 585 18.09 -33.62 -20.97
N SER A 586 18.73 -33.79 -22.13
CA SER A 586 19.43 -32.71 -22.84
C SER A 586 18.49 -31.55 -23.20
N SER A 587 17.23 -31.85 -23.53
CA SER A 587 16.20 -30.84 -23.77
C SER A 587 15.83 -30.08 -22.50
N LEU A 588 15.62 -30.78 -21.38
CA LEU A 588 15.32 -30.17 -20.09
C LEU A 588 16.48 -29.27 -19.62
N LEU A 589 17.74 -29.71 -19.73
CA LEU A 589 18.90 -28.88 -19.40
C LEU A 589 18.91 -27.56 -20.20
N ARG A 590 18.63 -27.62 -21.51
CA ARG A 590 18.52 -26.42 -22.35
C ARG A 590 17.35 -25.52 -21.94
N LYS A 591 16.18 -26.10 -21.61
CA LYS A 591 15.01 -25.34 -21.13
C LYS A 591 15.31 -24.63 -19.81
N VAL A 592 15.97 -25.31 -18.87
CA VAL A 592 16.40 -24.73 -17.59
C VAL A 592 17.41 -23.60 -17.83
N ARG A 593 18.42 -23.82 -18.67
CA ARG A 593 19.40 -22.77 -19.01
C ARG A 593 18.75 -21.55 -19.67
N ALA A 594 17.80 -21.77 -20.58
CA ALA A 594 17.07 -20.69 -21.22
C ALA A 594 16.22 -19.88 -20.22
N ALA A 595 15.54 -20.57 -19.28
CA ALA A 595 14.76 -19.93 -18.23
C ALA A 595 15.63 -19.17 -17.22
N TYR A 596 16.77 -19.75 -16.83
CA TYR A 596 17.66 -19.22 -15.81
C TYR A 596 19.12 -19.19 -16.31
N PRO A 597 19.51 -18.19 -17.11
CA PRO A 597 20.81 -18.15 -17.77
C PRO A 597 22.01 -18.25 -16.82
N GLN A 598 21.87 -17.80 -15.58
CA GLN A 598 22.94 -17.76 -14.59
C GLN A 598 22.88 -18.89 -13.55
N ALA A 599 21.82 -19.71 -13.53
CA ALA A 599 21.66 -20.74 -12.51
C ALA A 599 22.73 -21.84 -12.61
N TRP A 600 23.13 -22.40 -11.48
CA TRP A 600 23.85 -23.67 -11.48
C TRP A 600 22.86 -24.83 -11.60
N ILE A 601 23.05 -25.73 -12.57
CA ILE A 601 22.17 -26.89 -12.75
C ILE A 601 22.84 -28.12 -12.15
N PHE A 602 22.19 -28.75 -11.17
CA PHE A 602 22.62 -29.99 -10.56
C PHE A 602 21.75 -31.13 -11.07
N ALA A 603 22.29 -31.96 -11.96
CA ALA A 603 21.63 -33.16 -12.44
C ALA A 603 22.03 -34.33 -11.54
N LEU A 604 21.10 -34.83 -10.74
CA LEU A 604 21.37 -35.93 -9.83
C LEU A 604 21.33 -37.26 -10.58
N GLU A 605 22.24 -38.15 -10.19
CA GLU A 605 21.95 -39.58 -10.26
C GLU A 605 20.67 -39.86 -9.46
N THR A 606 19.69 -40.52 -10.08
CA THR A 606 18.49 -40.95 -9.36
C THR A 606 18.89 -41.96 -8.28
N PHE A 607 18.27 -41.90 -7.10
CA PHE A 607 18.65 -42.76 -5.97
C PHE A 607 18.45 -44.27 -6.22
N ARG A 608 17.81 -44.65 -7.34
CA ARG A 608 17.66 -46.04 -7.81
C ARG A 608 18.62 -46.41 -8.94
N GLY A 609 19.58 -45.55 -9.29
CA GLY A 609 20.54 -45.79 -10.36
C GLY A 609 19.89 -45.92 -11.74
N ARG A 610 18.75 -45.25 -11.98
CA ARG A 610 18.07 -45.24 -13.28
C ARG A 610 18.66 -44.18 -14.20
N TYR A 611 18.90 -44.59 -15.45
CA TYR A 611 19.42 -43.77 -16.55
C TYR A 611 20.71 -42.98 -16.24
N VAL A 612 21.56 -43.48 -15.35
CA VAL A 612 22.77 -42.79 -14.91
C VAL A 612 23.70 -42.43 -16.08
N PRO A 613 24.04 -43.36 -17.00
CA PRO A 613 24.90 -43.02 -18.13
C PRO A 613 24.30 -41.94 -19.03
N GLN A 614 22.98 -41.92 -19.21
CA GLN A 614 22.28 -40.97 -20.07
C GLN A 614 22.25 -39.57 -19.44
N THR A 615 21.98 -39.49 -18.14
CA THR A 615 22.05 -38.22 -17.38
C THR A 615 23.46 -37.64 -17.41
N GLU A 616 24.47 -38.46 -17.13
CA GLU A 616 25.87 -38.03 -17.15
C GLU A 616 26.32 -37.62 -18.57
N ALA A 617 25.91 -38.36 -19.60
CA ALA A 617 26.19 -38.02 -21.00
C ALA A 617 25.54 -36.69 -21.42
N ALA A 618 24.30 -36.44 -21.00
CA ALA A 618 23.62 -35.17 -21.27
C ALA A 618 24.35 -33.97 -20.61
N VAL A 619 24.81 -34.15 -19.36
CA VAL A 619 25.64 -33.15 -18.67
C VAL A 619 26.97 -32.92 -19.40
N LYS A 620 27.71 -34.00 -19.72
CA LYS A 620 28.98 -33.92 -20.45
C LYS A 620 28.81 -33.21 -21.79
N ALA A 621 27.75 -33.50 -22.53
CA ALA A 621 27.43 -32.84 -23.79
C ALA A 621 27.13 -31.34 -23.61
N ALA A 622 26.39 -30.96 -22.56
CA ALA A 622 26.12 -29.56 -22.26
C ALA A 622 27.42 -28.79 -21.91
N VAL A 623 28.30 -29.38 -21.10
CA VAL A 623 29.62 -28.80 -20.77
C VAL A 623 30.49 -28.66 -22.01
N ALA A 624 30.57 -29.70 -22.84
CA ALA A 624 31.32 -29.64 -24.11
C ALA A 624 30.74 -28.60 -25.08
N GLY A 625 29.43 -28.35 -25.00
CA GLY A 625 28.72 -27.30 -25.73
C GLY A 625 28.89 -25.89 -25.15
N GLY A 626 29.68 -25.71 -24.09
CA GLY A 626 30.02 -24.41 -23.50
C GLY A 626 29.23 -24.01 -22.25
N ASP A 627 28.29 -24.84 -21.77
CA ASP A 627 27.60 -24.58 -20.50
C ASP A 627 28.49 -25.01 -19.31
N SER A 628 29.22 -24.07 -18.73
CA SER A 628 30.10 -24.32 -17.58
C SER A 628 29.38 -24.39 -16.23
N ARG A 629 28.06 -24.18 -16.17
CA ARG A 629 27.26 -24.14 -14.93
C ARG A 629 26.24 -25.27 -14.86
N VAL A 630 26.67 -26.46 -15.23
CA VAL A 630 25.92 -27.71 -15.05
C VAL A 630 26.85 -28.75 -14.44
N SER A 631 26.34 -29.55 -13.51
CA SER A 631 27.12 -30.58 -12.82
C SER A 631 26.28 -31.83 -12.65
N PHE A 632 26.90 -32.97 -12.91
CA PHE A 632 26.38 -34.26 -12.51
C PHE A 632 26.72 -34.48 -11.04
N VAL A 633 25.73 -34.91 -10.24
CA VAL A 633 25.91 -35.23 -8.83
C VAL A 633 25.72 -36.72 -8.66
N ASP A 634 26.82 -37.42 -8.40
CA ASP A 634 26.84 -38.83 -8.04
C ASP A 634 26.20 -39.00 -6.66
N THR A 635 25.11 -39.78 -6.61
CA THR A 635 24.36 -40.08 -5.39
C THR A 635 24.56 -41.53 -4.92
N THR A 636 25.50 -42.25 -5.53
CA THR A 636 25.83 -43.63 -5.21
C THR A 636 26.11 -43.79 -3.72
N GLY A 637 25.42 -44.75 -3.10
CA GLY A 637 25.59 -45.09 -1.69
C GLY A 637 25.13 -43.99 -0.71
N TRP A 638 24.35 -43.01 -1.16
CA TRP A 638 23.81 -41.99 -0.25
C TRP A 638 22.73 -42.55 0.67
N LEU A 639 21.89 -43.47 0.18
CA LEU A 639 20.76 -44.04 0.92
C LEU A 639 20.93 -45.54 1.13
N GLY A 640 20.69 -46.00 2.35
CA GLY A 640 20.54 -47.42 2.72
C GLY A 640 19.08 -47.85 2.84
N SER A 641 18.85 -49.14 3.14
CA SER A 641 17.48 -49.68 3.30
C SER A 641 16.69 -49.01 4.44
N GLY A 642 17.36 -48.60 5.52
CA GLY A 642 16.73 -47.90 6.65
C GLY A 642 16.32 -46.45 6.33
N ASP A 643 16.81 -45.88 5.24
CA ASP A 643 16.50 -44.52 4.81
C ASP A 643 15.25 -44.44 3.92
N LEU A 644 14.66 -45.58 3.56
CA LEU A 644 13.54 -45.67 2.66
C LEU A 644 12.30 -46.20 3.39
N SER A 645 11.11 -45.69 3.03
CA SER A 645 9.82 -46.21 3.53
C SER A 645 9.40 -47.46 2.77
N ASP A 646 9.83 -47.56 1.52
CA ASP A 646 9.67 -48.71 0.65
C ASP A 646 10.99 -48.94 -0.12
N SER A 647 11.00 -49.65 -1.23
CA SER A 647 12.24 -49.87 -2.01
C SER A 647 12.64 -48.70 -2.92
N VAL A 648 11.97 -47.55 -2.81
CA VAL A 648 12.03 -46.41 -3.74
C VAL A 648 12.07 -45.06 -3.02
N HIS A 649 11.13 -44.80 -2.13
CA HIS A 649 10.86 -43.50 -1.56
C HIS A 649 11.60 -43.30 -0.23
N PRO A 650 12.40 -42.22 -0.09
CA PRO A 650 13.01 -41.87 1.18
C PRO A 650 11.97 -41.58 2.26
N ASN A 651 12.21 -42.10 3.46
CA ASN A 651 11.51 -41.68 4.66
C ASN A 651 12.12 -40.35 5.18
N ASP A 652 11.66 -39.86 6.33
CA ASP A 652 12.17 -38.63 6.93
C ASP A 652 13.70 -38.66 7.14
N GLN A 653 14.23 -39.83 7.51
CA GLN A 653 15.66 -40.01 7.70
C GLN A 653 16.40 -39.93 6.36
N GLY A 654 15.93 -40.63 5.33
CA GLY A 654 16.53 -40.55 4.01
C GLY A 654 16.52 -39.14 3.42
N HIS A 655 15.43 -38.39 3.59
CA HIS A 655 15.40 -36.98 3.17
C HIS A 655 16.40 -36.10 3.92
N ARG A 656 16.64 -36.35 5.22
CA ARG A 656 17.71 -35.67 5.96
C ARG A 656 19.09 -36.04 5.43
N VAL A 657 19.35 -37.32 5.15
CA VAL A 657 20.62 -37.78 4.58
C VAL A 657 20.89 -37.12 3.22
N ILE A 658 19.88 -37.03 2.35
CA ILE A 658 19.99 -36.29 1.07
C ILE A 658 20.32 -34.83 1.34
N ALA A 659 19.61 -34.17 2.25
CA ALA A 659 19.86 -32.76 2.58
C ALA A 659 21.27 -32.52 3.17
N ASP A 660 21.75 -33.43 4.01
CA ASP A 660 23.10 -33.40 4.61
C ASP A 660 24.20 -33.45 3.57
N ARG A 661 24.03 -34.27 2.54
CA ARG A 661 25.03 -34.44 1.48
C ARG A 661 24.91 -33.37 0.39
N LEU A 662 23.68 -32.98 0.03
CA LEU A 662 23.44 -32.10 -1.11
C LEU A 662 23.53 -30.61 -0.78
N ALA A 663 23.14 -30.18 0.43
CA ALA A 663 23.21 -28.75 0.80
C ALA A 663 24.63 -28.17 0.67
N PRO A 664 25.71 -28.84 1.14
CA PRO A 664 27.06 -28.34 0.95
C PRO A 664 27.44 -28.18 -0.54
N ILE A 665 27.07 -29.15 -1.38
CA ILE A 665 27.34 -29.14 -2.83
C ILE A 665 26.67 -27.93 -3.50
N ILE A 666 25.42 -27.67 -3.17
CA ILE A 666 24.67 -26.52 -3.68
C ILE A 666 25.31 -25.21 -3.18
N SER A 667 25.55 -25.10 -1.87
CA SER A 667 26.07 -23.89 -1.25
C SER A 667 27.43 -23.44 -1.80
N ALA A 668 28.26 -24.39 -2.25
CA ALA A 668 29.56 -24.10 -2.84
C ALA A 668 29.47 -23.36 -4.19
N ARG A 669 28.28 -23.25 -4.79
CA ARG A 669 28.07 -22.70 -6.14
C ARG A 669 27.09 -21.55 -6.24
N ILE A 670 26.30 -21.26 -5.19
CA ILE A 670 25.23 -20.25 -5.25
C ILE A 670 25.45 -19.04 -4.37
#